data_AF-A0A087D875-F1
#
_entry.id   AF-A0A087D875-F1
#
_cell.length_a   1.000
_cell.length_b   1.000
_cell.length_c   1.000
_cell.angle_alpha   90.00
_cell.angle_beta   90.00
_cell.angle_gamma   90.00
#
_symmetry.space_group_name_H-M   'P 1'
#
loop_
_entity.id
_entity.type
_entity.pdbx_description
1 polymer ?
#
loop_
_entity_poly.entity_id
_entity_poly.type
_entity_poly.pdbx_seq_one_letter_code
_entity_poly.pdbx_strand_id
1 'polypeptide(L)'
;MKKTILRAAGILLAAGMIFGGAAATASATEVSNPTASQSSSSVNTTAASAIDHTWSLDASTNAALAALGTVQGASQTFDGLTIDATAVGAKFAPRTNDTQINAGTIIGVPVPAHTNPATITLSLSGGTTAVTASAGEVKDNVITVPASDTDVTVNITFTAPSSYLNSIVLAEQKPEPAFPGTPAAVSATDTSWDFTEAATDRPTVQGGTADYHGIAIDARVQGAKFSPRTTAASGGSDTQVNAGTILYIPVAQAEGGASITVQGQAYGATLKLNDADIATGAASVVSTDSTRYVPLTVAGAGSLYLTGIAIDYAADSPAVASHIVTVGPNEQYQSIQAALDANDSSETNRLVLKIAPGDYREKVTVTKPGVTFANADVTAKRAVTIRASYYSSNTFDAAGNFVPQDAFDLGTNKCATVTIGAGATGFAAYGITFQNDYNVVDHTAEGQQTPAVALNTQADKVYLKNSRIIGRQDTLYVQGAGNRVYVDGGYIEGTVDFVFGDANAYFTGTELHMAAFPGKNNGYFTAANTKKSGVGLVIDRCRLTVSDAYGDNAKLSLGRPWQTFAKYSQVRTADGSSYVTDVNLNAKNDTYADISSAVTYLDSTISSKVIKDRWNVWTGKDKSGKSVDVTFHPDVRFAEYASHDESGALLNPADYSKIVLGKMEALDAAQVQAKRAELLADMGFGTEAGQWAAPDGAWPFAFDQKYSTGTDTTASQPGTDSQAGTVSRHRPKAKQIANTGSSVAAIAVVVLLLVAAGVVLVVVRHKRQ
;
A
#
# COMPACT_ATOMS: atom_id res chain seq x y z
N MET A 1 31.18 23.07 -33.12
CA MET A 1 30.79 23.14 -34.55
C MET A 1 29.28 22.86 -34.61
N LYS A 2 28.44 23.90 -34.67
CA LYS A 2 27.67 24.36 -35.86
C LYS A 2 26.68 23.34 -36.47
N LYS A 3 25.39 23.70 -36.34
CA LYS A 3 24.24 23.57 -37.27
C LYS A 3 23.52 22.22 -37.37
N THR A 4 22.24 22.11 -36.95
CA THR A 4 20.96 22.45 -37.65
C THR A 4 20.43 21.28 -38.48
N ILE A 5 19.19 20.84 -38.24
CA ILE A 5 18.14 20.61 -39.26
C ILE A 5 16.76 20.49 -38.56
N LEU A 6 15.85 21.35 -39.02
CA LEU A 6 14.41 21.38 -38.80
C LEU A 6 13.75 20.72 -40.04
N ARG A 7 12.69 19.92 -39.89
CA ARG A 7 11.69 19.74 -40.97
C ARG A 7 10.29 19.56 -40.39
N ALA A 8 9.45 20.54 -40.70
CA ALA A 8 7.99 20.45 -40.67
C ALA A 8 7.49 19.95 -42.03
N ALA A 9 6.33 19.29 -42.04
CA ALA A 9 5.49 19.14 -43.22
C ALA A 9 4.02 19.14 -42.77
N GLY A 10 3.23 20.04 -43.33
CA GLY A 10 1.77 19.97 -43.37
C GLY A 10 1.29 19.91 -44.82
N ILE A 11 -0.04 19.93 -44.98
CA ILE A 11 -0.87 20.28 -46.16
C ILE A 11 -1.66 19.12 -46.81
N LEU A 12 -2.94 19.06 -46.39
CA LEU A 12 -4.20 19.24 -47.17
C LEU A 12 -4.88 18.13 -48.03
N LEU A 13 -6.15 17.91 -47.65
CA LEU A 13 -7.43 18.10 -48.39
C LEU A 13 -8.12 16.98 -49.22
N ALA A 14 -9.43 16.85 -48.94
CA ALA A 14 -10.60 16.56 -49.82
C ALA A 14 -10.80 15.11 -50.32
N ALA A 15 -12.01 14.54 -50.52
CA ALA A 15 -13.42 14.89 -50.29
C ALA A 15 -14.32 13.66 -50.65
N GLY A 16 -15.55 13.57 -50.10
CA GLY A 16 -16.76 13.26 -50.90
C GLY A 16 -17.54 11.94 -50.71
N MET A 17 -18.89 12.10 -50.70
CA MET A 17 -20.04 11.16 -50.89
C MET A 17 -20.71 10.60 -49.61
N ILE A 18 -21.89 11.07 -49.13
CA ILE A 18 -23.31 11.08 -49.62
C ILE A 18 -23.90 9.64 -49.64
N PHE A 19 -25.00 9.21 -48.98
CA PHE A 19 -26.44 9.61 -48.83
C PHE A 19 -26.97 9.09 -47.46
N GLY A 20 -28.07 9.54 -46.82
CA GLY A 20 -29.12 10.52 -47.09
C GLY A 20 -30.34 10.34 -46.13
N GLY A 21 -31.09 11.44 -45.90
CA GLY A 21 -32.52 11.53 -45.49
C GLY A 21 -32.89 11.25 -44.01
N ALA A 22 -33.76 12.00 -43.31
CA ALA A 22 -34.73 13.06 -43.63
C ALA A 22 -35.10 13.81 -42.30
N ALA A 23 -35.07 15.16 -42.24
CA ALA A 23 -36.19 16.14 -42.42
C ALA A 23 -37.07 16.33 -41.15
N ALA A 24 -37.56 17.52 -40.74
CA ALA A 24 -37.69 18.85 -41.35
C ALA A 24 -37.90 19.92 -40.23
N THR A 25 -37.20 21.07 -40.23
CA THR A 25 -37.58 22.43 -40.71
C THR A 25 -38.55 23.26 -39.85
N ALA A 26 -38.14 24.48 -39.49
CA ALA A 26 -38.70 25.72 -40.07
C ALA A 26 -37.93 26.97 -39.59
N SER A 27 -37.60 27.87 -40.51
CA SER A 27 -37.27 29.27 -40.26
C SER A 27 -38.21 30.13 -41.10
N ALA A 28 -38.56 31.33 -40.64
CA ALA A 28 -38.78 32.48 -41.53
C ALA A 28 -38.77 33.80 -40.73
N THR A 29 -38.06 34.78 -41.28
CA THR A 29 -38.17 36.22 -41.00
C THR A 29 -38.74 36.90 -42.24
N GLU A 30 -39.67 37.84 -42.09
CA GLU A 30 -39.86 38.96 -43.04
C GLU A 30 -40.61 40.15 -42.39
N VAL A 31 -40.59 41.29 -43.09
CA VAL A 31 -40.53 42.68 -42.61
C VAL A 31 -41.80 43.51 -42.93
N SER A 32 -42.01 44.62 -42.19
CA SER A 32 -42.70 45.93 -42.51
C SER A 32 -44.23 46.17 -42.38
N ASN A 33 -44.60 46.95 -41.32
CA ASN A 33 -45.40 48.23 -41.16
C ASN A 33 -46.49 48.70 -42.18
N PRO A 34 -47.43 49.68 -41.89
CA PRO A 34 -47.68 50.54 -40.68
C PRO A 34 -49.18 50.89 -40.29
N THR A 35 -49.37 51.83 -39.33
CA THR A 35 -50.55 52.71 -38.97
C THR A 35 -51.77 52.10 -38.22
N ALA A 36 -52.45 52.70 -37.22
CA ALA A 36 -52.48 54.04 -36.59
C ALA A 36 -53.14 54.02 -35.16
N SER A 37 -52.89 55.11 -34.41
CA SER A 37 -53.31 55.60 -33.07
C SER A 37 -54.61 55.14 -32.37
N GLN A 38 -54.60 54.98 -31.04
CA GLN A 38 -54.98 56.02 -30.04
C GLN A 38 -54.90 55.51 -28.57
N SER A 39 -54.86 56.49 -27.66
CA SER A 39 -54.52 56.47 -26.23
C SER A 39 -55.24 55.49 -25.30
N SER A 40 -54.51 54.97 -24.30
CA SER A 40 -54.93 55.04 -22.89
C SER A 40 -53.73 54.93 -21.95
N SER A 41 -53.82 55.65 -20.84
CA SER A 41 -52.82 55.91 -19.80
C SER A 41 -52.14 54.65 -19.22
N SER A 42 -50.83 54.52 -19.42
CA SER A 42 -50.01 53.52 -18.71
C SER A 42 -49.60 54.04 -17.33
N VAL A 43 -50.09 53.37 -16.29
CA VAL A 43 -49.48 53.41 -14.96
C VAL A 43 -48.11 52.74 -15.09
N ASN A 44 -47.07 53.50 -14.79
CA ASN A 44 -45.68 53.08 -14.92
C ASN A 44 -45.32 52.18 -13.74
N THR A 45 -45.46 50.85 -13.89
CA THR A 45 -44.95 49.88 -12.91
C THR A 45 -43.48 49.62 -13.21
N THR A 46 -42.58 50.25 -12.46
CA THR A 46 -41.15 49.93 -12.47
C THR A 46 -40.98 48.55 -11.83
N ALA A 47 -40.64 47.55 -12.64
CA ALA A 47 -40.39 46.17 -12.20
C ALA A 47 -39.19 46.12 -11.24
N ALA A 48 -39.37 45.47 -10.08
CA ALA A 48 -38.27 45.17 -9.16
C ALA A 48 -37.28 44.23 -9.86
N SER A 49 -36.00 44.63 -9.89
CA SER A 49 -34.99 43.95 -10.72
C SER A 49 -34.28 42.78 -10.02
N ALA A 50 -34.64 42.41 -8.78
CA ALA A 50 -34.03 41.27 -8.07
C ALA A 50 -34.92 40.66 -6.97
N ILE A 51 -34.88 39.33 -6.80
CA ILE A 51 -35.57 38.55 -5.75
C ILE A 51 -34.89 38.66 -4.37
N ASP A 52 -33.71 39.28 -4.30
CA ASP A 52 -33.01 39.61 -3.06
C ASP A 52 -32.95 41.14 -2.93
N HIS A 53 -33.84 41.73 -2.14
CA HIS A 53 -33.95 43.18 -1.97
C HIS A 53 -34.29 43.58 -0.53
N THR A 54 -33.73 44.71 -0.08
CA THR A 54 -34.03 45.28 1.24
C THR A 54 -34.50 46.71 1.11
N TRP A 55 -35.76 46.96 1.46
CA TRP A 55 -36.29 48.30 1.62
C TRP A 55 -35.98 48.80 3.03
N SER A 56 -35.04 49.74 3.15
CA SER A 56 -34.81 50.47 4.39
C SER A 56 -35.96 51.46 4.63
N LEU A 57 -36.66 51.29 5.76
CA LEU A 57 -37.80 52.10 6.20
C LEU A 57 -37.42 53.13 7.27
N ASP A 58 -36.16 53.58 7.28
CA ASP A 58 -35.65 54.65 8.14
C ASP A 58 -35.42 55.93 7.33
N ALA A 59 -36.19 56.99 7.62
CA ALA A 59 -36.08 58.26 6.91
C ALA A 59 -34.78 59.02 7.21
N SER A 60 -34.04 58.65 8.26
CA SER A 60 -32.75 59.27 8.58
C SER A 60 -31.62 58.79 7.66
N THR A 61 -31.74 57.58 7.12
CA THR A 61 -30.74 56.97 6.22
C THR A 61 -31.23 56.84 4.77
N ASN A 62 -32.52 57.10 4.51
CA ASN A 62 -33.11 56.98 3.18
C ASN A 62 -33.77 58.29 2.72
N ALA A 63 -33.05 59.08 1.92
CA ALA A 63 -33.50 60.39 1.44
C ALA A 63 -34.75 60.32 0.56
N ALA A 64 -34.93 59.23 -0.22
CA ALA A 64 -36.12 59.04 -1.05
C ALA A 64 -37.36 58.77 -0.19
N LEU A 65 -37.20 57.98 0.88
CA LEU A 65 -38.27 57.74 1.85
C LEU A 65 -38.61 59.01 2.64
N ALA A 66 -37.60 59.80 3.03
CA ALA A 66 -37.81 61.09 3.68
C ALA A 66 -38.59 62.06 2.78
N ALA A 67 -38.30 62.07 1.48
CA ALA A 67 -39.00 62.90 0.50
C ALA A 67 -40.44 62.44 0.23
N LEU A 68 -40.75 61.15 0.37
CA LEU A 68 -42.12 60.62 0.24
C LEU A 68 -43.07 61.23 1.28
N GLY A 69 -42.56 61.46 2.51
CA GLY A 69 -43.34 61.99 3.61
C GLY A 69 -44.44 61.03 4.10
N THR A 70 -45.38 61.54 4.89
CA THR A 70 -46.50 60.74 5.39
C THR A 70 -47.53 60.52 4.29
N VAL A 71 -47.89 59.25 4.05
CA VAL A 71 -48.98 58.83 3.16
C VAL A 71 -50.22 58.52 3.98
N GLN A 72 -51.28 59.30 3.80
CA GLN A 72 -52.57 59.14 4.48
C GLN A 72 -53.69 59.66 3.56
N GLY A 73 -54.75 58.87 3.36
CA GLY A 73 -55.84 59.20 2.44
C GLY A 73 -55.47 59.13 0.95
N ALA A 74 -54.34 58.51 0.62
CA ALA A 74 -53.79 58.42 -0.74
C ALA A 74 -53.01 57.11 -0.92
N SER A 75 -52.69 56.81 -2.19
CA SER A 75 -51.75 55.75 -2.55
C SER A 75 -50.54 56.35 -3.25
N GLN A 76 -49.35 55.89 -2.90
CA GLN A 76 -48.08 56.30 -3.51
C GLN A 76 -47.19 55.09 -3.78
N THR A 77 -46.05 55.31 -4.44
CA THR A 77 -45.03 54.29 -4.63
C THR A 77 -43.71 54.71 -4.00
N PHE A 78 -42.95 53.73 -3.53
CA PHE A 78 -41.63 53.93 -2.96
C PHE A 78 -40.73 52.75 -3.33
N ASP A 79 -39.73 53.00 -4.18
CA ASP A 79 -38.74 52.00 -4.59
C ASP A 79 -39.38 50.66 -5.04
N GLY A 80 -40.43 50.76 -5.87
CA GLY A 80 -41.19 49.60 -6.35
C GLY A 80 -42.29 49.08 -5.41
N LEU A 81 -42.26 49.44 -4.12
CA LEU A 81 -43.39 49.18 -3.21
C LEU A 81 -44.59 50.04 -3.60
N THR A 82 -45.79 49.46 -3.57
CA THR A 82 -47.03 50.23 -3.56
C THR A 82 -47.46 50.44 -2.11
N ILE A 83 -47.80 51.67 -1.75
CA ILE A 83 -48.26 52.05 -0.41
C ILE A 83 -49.67 52.60 -0.56
N ASP A 84 -50.67 51.84 -0.16
CA ASP A 84 -52.07 52.26 -0.12
C ASP A 84 -52.48 52.57 1.31
N ALA A 85 -52.71 53.86 1.59
CA ALA A 85 -53.23 54.33 2.86
C ALA A 85 -54.56 55.09 2.67
N THR A 86 -55.38 54.68 1.71
CA THR A 86 -56.68 55.32 1.40
C THR A 86 -57.79 54.99 2.41
N ALA A 87 -57.69 53.84 3.10
CA ALA A 87 -58.65 53.45 4.12
C ALA A 87 -58.66 54.42 5.31
N VAL A 88 -59.84 54.61 5.91
CA VAL A 88 -60.01 55.50 7.07
C VAL A 88 -59.16 55.00 8.24
N GLY A 89 -58.20 55.83 8.68
CA GLY A 89 -57.28 55.50 9.78
C GLY A 89 -55.95 54.87 9.35
N ALA A 90 -55.84 54.44 8.09
CA ALA A 90 -54.59 53.96 7.50
C ALA A 90 -53.57 55.10 7.42
N LYS A 91 -52.29 54.76 7.61
CA LYS A 91 -51.20 55.73 7.63
C LYS A 91 -49.87 55.01 7.42
N PHE A 92 -49.05 55.53 6.51
CA PHE A 92 -47.64 55.19 6.38
C PHE A 92 -46.82 56.44 6.65
N ALA A 93 -46.15 56.51 7.80
CA ALA A 93 -45.47 57.71 8.28
C ALA A 93 -43.99 57.40 8.55
N PRO A 94 -43.07 57.70 7.61
CA PRO A 94 -41.64 57.58 7.84
C PRO A 94 -41.17 58.49 8.97
N ARG A 95 -40.27 57.98 9.82
CA ARG A 95 -39.69 58.67 10.98
C ARG A 95 -38.19 58.39 11.04
N THR A 96 -37.51 59.02 11.99
CA THR A 96 -36.15 58.63 12.34
C THR A 96 -36.14 57.23 12.95
N ASN A 97 -35.29 56.35 12.42
CA ASN A 97 -35.07 54.94 12.78
C ASN A 97 -36.13 53.93 12.33
N ASP A 98 -37.34 54.36 11.94
CA ASP A 98 -38.41 53.47 11.48
C ASP A 98 -39.52 54.18 10.69
N THR A 99 -40.49 53.40 10.23
CA THR A 99 -41.74 53.89 9.66
C THR A 99 -42.92 53.35 10.48
N GLN A 100 -43.81 54.25 10.92
CA GLN A 100 -45.07 53.87 11.55
C GLN A 100 -46.10 53.52 10.47
N ILE A 101 -46.70 52.34 10.62
CA ILE A 101 -47.74 51.82 9.73
C ILE A 101 -48.98 51.50 10.56
N ASN A 102 -50.11 52.13 10.25
CA ASN A 102 -51.36 51.91 10.98
C ASN A 102 -52.24 50.84 10.31
N ALA A 103 -53.18 50.30 11.09
CA ALA A 103 -54.19 49.37 10.59
C ALA A 103 -54.90 49.93 9.34
N GLY A 104 -55.11 49.06 8.34
CA GLY A 104 -55.74 49.39 7.07
C GLY A 104 -54.77 49.87 5.98
N THR A 105 -53.48 50.10 6.29
CA THR A 105 -52.46 50.32 5.25
C THR A 105 -52.13 49.01 4.56
N ILE A 106 -52.05 49.03 3.23
CA ILE A 106 -51.62 47.90 2.40
C ILE A 106 -50.28 48.27 1.74
N ILE A 107 -49.29 47.40 1.88
CA ILE A 107 -48.02 47.50 1.17
C ILE A 107 -47.94 46.37 0.14
N GLY A 108 -47.93 46.71 -1.14
CA GLY A 108 -47.66 45.75 -2.22
C GLY A 108 -46.17 45.60 -2.43
N VAL A 109 -45.65 44.41 -2.11
CA VAL A 109 -44.25 44.05 -2.32
C VAL A 109 -44.13 43.34 -3.67
N PRO A 110 -43.38 43.90 -4.64
CA PRO A 110 -43.12 43.21 -5.90
C PRO A 110 -42.17 42.03 -5.64
N VAL A 111 -42.57 40.84 -6.07
CA VAL A 111 -41.81 39.60 -5.98
C VAL A 111 -41.62 39.08 -7.40
N PRO A 112 -40.41 39.21 -7.98
CA PRO A 112 -40.12 38.68 -9.31
C PRO A 112 -40.32 37.16 -9.40
N ALA A 113 -40.40 36.62 -10.62
CA ALA A 113 -40.35 35.18 -10.85
C ALA A 113 -39.10 34.55 -10.20
N HIS A 114 -39.27 33.42 -9.52
CA HIS A 114 -38.25 32.77 -8.71
C HIS A 114 -38.47 31.25 -8.60
N THR A 115 -37.38 30.51 -8.37
CA THR A 115 -37.37 29.04 -8.49
C THR A 115 -37.48 28.32 -7.16
N ASN A 116 -37.08 28.96 -6.06
CA ASN A 116 -37.20 28.45 -4.70
C ASN A 116 -38.11 29.36 -3.87
N PRO A 117 -38.87 28.86 -2.87
CA PRO A 117 -39.71 29.72 -2.04
C PRO A 117 -38.97 30.97 -1.55
N ALA A 118 -39.59 32.15 -1.62
CA ALA A 118 -39.02 33.39 -1.09
C ALA A 118 -39.61 33.72 0.28
N THR A 119 -38.94 34.59 1.03
CA THR A 119 -39.45 35.14 2.29
C THR A 119 -39.50 36.65 2.21
N ILE A 120 -40.61 37.24 2.68
CA ILE A 120 -40.72 38.66 2.98
C ILE A 120 -40.69 38.80 4.50
N THR A 121 -39.62 39.39 5.02
CA THR A 121 -39.42 39.62 6.46
C THR A 121 -39.71 41.06 6.81
N LEU A 122 -40.68 41.28 7.70
CA LEU A 122 -41.01 42.58 8.27
C LEU A 122 -40.15 42.81 9.51
N SER A 123 -39.09 43.59 9.38
CA SER A 123 -38.15 43.84 10.47
C SER A 123 -38.69 44.96 11.35
N LEU A 124 -39.04 44.63 12.59
CA LEU A 124 -39.65 45.57 13.53
C LEU A 124 -38.57 46.36 14.27
N SER A 125 -38.77 47.67 14.44
CA SER A 125 -37.96 48.50 15.36
C SER A 125 -38.38 48.32 16.82
N GLY A 126 -39.55 47.73 17.08
CA GLY A 126 -40.05 47.36 18.39
C GLY A 126 -41.53 46.95 18.36
N GLY A 127 -42.01 46.35 19.46
CA GLY A 127 -43.41 45.90 19.59
C GLY A 127 -43.74 44.64 18.79
N THR A 128 -45.03 44.43 18.53
CA THR A 128 -45.55 43.34 17.68
C THR A 128 -46.33 43.91 16.50
N THR A 129 -46.44 43.14 15.42
CA THR A 129 -47.27 43.48 14.26
C THR A 129 -48.24 42.33 13.99
N ALA A 130 -49.36 42.64 13.34
CA ALA A 130 -50.30 41.66 12.81
C ALA A 130 -50.62 42.06 11.38
N VAL A 131 -50.51 41.10 10.45
CA VAL A 131 -50.71 41.32 9.02
C VAL A 131 -51.46 40.16 8.38
N THR A 132 -52.09 40.42 7.24
CA THR A 132 -52.51 39.39 6.29
C THR A 132 -51.81 39.63 4.95
N ALA A 133 -51.61 38.59 4.15
CA ALA A 133 -50.98 38.69 2.84
C ALA A 133 -51.89 38.14 1.75
N SER A 134 -51.88 38.73 0.55
CA SER A 134 -52.66 38.24 -0.59
C SER A 134 -52.13 36.93 -1.17
N ALA A 135 -50.88 36.58 -0.88
CA ALA A 135 -50.23 35.34 -1.26
C ALA A 135 -49.15 34.97 -0.22
N GLY A 136 -48.88 33.67 -0.08
CA GLY A 136 -47.91 33.15 0.89
C GLY A 136 -48.50 32.85 2.26
N GLU A 137 -47.73 32.11 3.06
CA GLU A 137 -48.07 31.76 4.45
C GLU A 137 -47.48 32.81 5.39
N VAL A 138 -48.33 33.40 6.25
CA VAL A 138 -47.88 34.37 7.27
C VAL A 138 -47.61 33.63 8.57
N LYS A 139 -46.37 33.72 9.05
CA LYS A 139 -45.96 33.25 10.38
C LYS A 139 -45.20 34.36 11.09
N ASP A 140 -45.78 34.87 12.16
CA ASP A 140 -45.27 36.02 12.90
C ASP A 140 -45.05 37.24 11.97
N ASN A 141 -43.81 37.68 11.81
CA ASN A 141 -43.41 38.80 10.95
C ASN A 141 -42.76 38.36 9.62
N VAL A 142 -42.89 37.08 9.26
CA VAL A 142 -42.35 36.50 8.02
C VAL A 142 -43.50 35.99 7.15
N ILE A 143 -43.47 36.34 5.87
CA ILE A 143 -44.37 35.80 4.84
C ILE A 143 -43.56 34.90 3.92
N THR A 144 -43.88 33.61 3.87
CA THR A 144 -43.24 32.65 2.96
C THR A 144 -44.03 32.60 1.66
N VAL A 145 -43.42 33.03 0.56
CA VAL A 145 -44.01 33.08 -0.79
C VAL A 145 -43.55 31.84 -1.57
N PRO A 146 -44.45 31.01 -2.09
CA PRO A 146 -44.08 29.85 -2.91
C PRO A 146 -43.40 30.27 -4.22
N ALA A 147 -42.57 29.37 -4.77
CA ALA A 147 -41.95 29.53 -6.08
C ALA A 147 -42.99 29.90 -7.16
N SER A 148 -42.63 30.83 -8.04
CA SER A 148 -43.50 31.31 -9.12
C SER A 148 -42.71 31.61 -10.39
N ASP A 149 -43.25 31.24 -11.53
CA ASP A 149 -42.69 31.51 -12.86
C ASP A 149 -43.11 32.89 -13.42
N THR A 150 -43.89 33.67 -12.66
CA THR A 150 -44.35 35.00 -13.03
C THR A 150 -44.10 36.00 -11.91
N ASP A 151 -43.92 37.27 -12.26
CA ASP A 151 -43.81 38.34 -11.29
C ASP A 151 -45.16 38.53 -10.59
N VAL A 152 -45.16 38.52 -9.26
CA VAL A 152 -46.36 38.70 -8.43
C VAL A 152 -46.18 39.91 -7.51
N THR A 153 -47.29 40.56 -7.15
CA THR A 153 -47.28 41.55 -6.07
C THR A 153 -47.97 40.95 -4.85
N VAL A 154 -47.24 40.86 -3.75
CA VAL A 154 -47.78 40.39 -2.46
C VAL A 154 -48.28 41.59 -1.68
N ASN A 155 -49.60 41.74 -1.59
CA ASN A 155 -50.24 42.81 -0.83
C ASN A 155 -50.30 42.42 0.65
N ILE A 156 -49.52 43.13 1.48
CA ILE A 156 -49.45 42.95 2.92
C ILE A 156 -50.37 43.99 3.57
N THR A 157 -51.47 43.52 4.15
CA THR A 157 -52.43 44.37 4.85
C THR A 157 -52.10 44.38 6.34
N PHE A 158 -51.81 45.56 6.88
CA PHE A 158 -51.54 45.75 8.29
C PHE A 158 -52.86 45.81 9.07
N THR A 159 -52.99 44.95 10.09
CA THR A 159 -54.22 44.86 10.92
C THR A 159 -53.98 45.30 12.37
N ALA A 160 -52.71 45.41 12.80
CA ALA A 160 -52.37 45.98 14.10
C ALA A 160 -52.60 47.50 14.14
N PRO A 161 -53.05 48.08 15.29
CA PRO A 161 -53.31 49.52 15.42
C PRO A 161 -52.13 50.41 15.04
N SER A 162 -50.90 49.96 15.32
CA SER A 162 -49.65 50.60 14.88
C SER A 162 -48.53 49.57 14.87
N SER A 163 -47.83 49.47 13.75
CA SER A 163 -46.62 48.69 13.54
C SER A 163 -45.45 49.63 13.26
N TYR A 164 -44.25 49.28 13.73
CA TYR A 164 -43.04 50.09 13.54
C TYR A 164 -41.97 49.25 12.88
N LEU A 165 -41.67 49.53 11.62
CA LEU A 165 -40.76 48.75 10.80
C LEU A 165 -39.50 49.55 10.48
N ASN A 166 -38.33 48.93 10.63
CA ASN A 166 -37.05 49.49 10.17
C ASN A 166 -36.70 49.03 8.74
N SER A 167 -37.19 47.86 8.30
CA SER A 167 -37.03 47.39 6.92
C SER A 167 -38.04 46.32 6.52
N ILE A 168 -38.21 46.18 5.21
CA ILE A 168 -38.83 45.01 4.57
C ILE A 168 -37.73 44.31 3.78
N VAL A 169 -37.56 43.01 3.97
CA VAL A 169 -36.53 42.20 3.28
C VAL A 169 -37.21 41.12 2.46
N LEU A 170 -37.02 41.14 1.15
CA LEU A 170 -37.36 40.03 0.26
C LEU A 170 -36.09 39.22 -0.01
N ALA A 171 -36.12 37.91 0.23
CA ALA A 171 -35.00 37.03 -0.04
C ALA A 171 -35.46 35.65 -0.52
N GLU A 172 -34.83 35.12 -1.56
CA GLU A 172 -35.07 33.74 -2.02
C GLU A 172 -34.48 32.73 -1.02
N GLN A 173 -35.24 31.70 -0.61
CA GLN A 173 -34.70 30.63 0.23
C GLN A 173 -33.77 29.76 -0.60
N LYS A 174 -32.47 29.88 -0.34
CA LYS A 174 -31.47 28.96 -0.88
C LYS A 174 -31.55 27.65 -0.10
N PRO A 175 -31.59 26.47 -0.75
CA PRO A 175 -31.46 25.21 -0.03
C PRO A 175 -30.13 25.20 0.75
N GLU A 176 -30.14 24.66 1.97
CA GLU A 176 -28.89 24.44 2.70
C GLU A 176 -27.94 23.59 1.83
N PRO A 177 -26.64 23.93 1.76
CA PRO A 177 -25.68 23.08 1.07
C PRO A 177 -25.67 21.70 1.71
N ALA A 178 -25.77 20.64 0.89
CA ALA A 178 -25.71 19.28 1.38
C ALA A 178 -24.36 19.04 2.10
N PHE A 179 -24.39 18.63 3.36
CA PHE A 179 -23.19 18.14 4.07
C PHE A 179 -22.60 16.95 3.29
N PRO A 180 -21.27 16.87 3.10
CA PRO A 180 -20.21 17.73 3.64
C PRO A 180 -19.81 18.94 2.76
N GLY A 181 -20.51 19.19 1.64
CA GLY A 181 -20.11 20.19 0.66
C GLY A 181 -18.90 19.76 -0.18
N THR A 182 -18.03 20.70 -0.53
CA THR A 182 -16.77 20.46 -1.25
C THR A 182 -15.59 20.57 -0.27
N PRO A 183 -14.56 19.70 -0.34
CA PRO A 183 -13.40 19.82 0.53
C PRO A 183 -12.67 21.15 0.37
N ALA A 184 -12.27 21.76 1.48
CA ALA A 184 -11.52 23.02 1.48
C ALA A 184 -10.03 22.76 1.17
N ALA A 185 -9.48 23.43 0.16
CA ALA A 185 -8.04 23.49 -0.16
C ALA A 185 -7.25 22.17 0.02
N VAL A 186 -7.78 21.07 -0.54
CA VAL A 186 -7.10 19.76 -0.53
C VAL A 186 -6.12 19.66 -1.70
N SER A 187 -4.91 19.19 -1.42
CA SER A 187 -3.86 18.92 -2.41
C SER A 187 -3.76 17.43 -2.68
N ALA A 188 -3.35 17.08 -3.91
CA ALA A 188 -3.07 15.69 -4.30
C ALA A 188 -1.75 15.21 -3.72
N THR A 189 -1.70 15.04 -2.39
CA THR A 189 -0.53 14.60 -1.65
C THR A 189 -0.87 13.48 -0.70
N ASP A 190 0.04 12.53 -0.54
CA ASP A 190 -0.15 11.39 0.37
C ASP A 190 -0.45 11.89 1.78
N THR A 191 -1.56 11.42 2.34
CA THR A 191 -2.05 11.91 3.63
C THR A 191 -2.49 10.73 4.48
N SER A 192 -2.06 10.71 5.74
CA SER A 192 -2.47 9.71 6.72
C SER A 192 -3.10 10.39 7.92
N TRP A 193 -4.26 9.88 8.33
CA TRP A 193 -4.99 10.29 9.51
C TRP A 193 -4.86 9.21 10.58
N ASP A 194 -4.32 9.58 11.73
CA ASP A 194 -4.19 8.72 12.90
C ASP A 194 -5.49 8.75 13.72
N PHE A 195 -6.04 7.57 14.03
CA PHE A 195 -7.24 7.40 14.85
C PHE A 195 -6.97 6.67 16.16
N THR A 196 -5.71 6.61 16.60
CA THR A 196 -5.26 6.03 17.88
C THR A 196 -5.09 7.09 18.97
N GLU A 197 -4.72 6.67 20.19
CA GLU A 197 -4.50 7.61 21.32
C GLU A 197 -3.30 8.54 21.16
N ALA A 198 -2.44 8.33 20.16
CA ALA A 198 -1.38 9.27 19.80
C ALA A 198 -1.95 10.59 19.22
N ALA A 199 -3.13 10.55 18.61
CA ALA A 199 -3.87 11.74 18.19
C ALA A 199 -4.80 12.24 19.31
N THR A 200 -4.48 13.39 19.89
CA THR A 200 -5.15 13.92 21.10
C THR A 200 -6.38 14.80 20.82
N ASP A 201 -6.60 15.20 19.57
CA ASP A 201 -7.63 16.17 19.16
C ASP A 201 -8.82 15.54 18.42
N ARG A 202 -8.94 14.21 18.44
CA ARG A 202 -10.05 13.47 17.83
C ARG A 202 -11.41 13.89 18.45
N PRO A 203 -12.42 14.27 17.65
CA PRO A 203 -13.73 14.65 18.18
C PRO A 203 -14.51 13.43 18.68
N THR A 204 -15.46 13.65 19.59
CA THR A 204 -16.52 12.67 19.90
C THR A 204 -17.83 13.17 19.32
N VAL A 205 -18.51 12.36 18.50
CA VAL A 205 -19.70 12.78 17.74
C VAL A 205 -20.80 11.74 17.85
N GLN A 206 -22.00 12.19 18.22
CA GLN A 206 -23.24 11.40 18.22
C GLN A 206 -24.43 12.35 18.04
N GLY A 207 -25.30 12.09 17.05
CA GLY A 207 -26.44 12.95 16.74
C GLY A 207 -26.09 14.25 16.03
N GLY A 208 -24.91 14.35 15.41
CA GLY A 208 -24.41 15.58 14.80
C GLY A 208 -23.30 15.32 13.78
N THR A 209 -22.63 16.40 13.36
CA THR A 209 -21.49 16.36 12.44
C THR A 209 -20.25 16.95 13.10
N ALA A 210 -19.06 16.62 12.59
CA ALA A 210 -17.79 17.23 12.99
C ALA A 210 -16.78 17.22 11.82
N ASP A 211 -15.59 17.76 12.07
CA ASP A 211 -14.42 17.65 11.20
C ASP A 211 -13.24 17.09 12.00
N TYR A 212 -12.40 16.30 11.34
CA TYR A 212 -11.12 15.85 11.88
C TYR A 212 -10.05 15.93 10.79
N HIS A 213 -9.23 16.98 10.84
CA HIS A 213 -8.17 17.27 9.86
C HIS A 213 -8.67 17.16 8.40
N GLY A 214 -9.84 17.73 8.14
CA GLY A 214 -10.48 17.72 6.82
C GLY A 214 -11.31 16.47 6.51
N ILE A 215 -11.34 15.44 7.36
CA ILE A 215 -12.35 14.38 7.26
C ILE A 215 -13.64 14.89 7.89
N ALA A 216 -14.66 15.07 7.07
CA ALA A 216 -15.99 15.44 7.55
C ALA A 216 -16.73 14.20 8.09
N ILE A 217 -17.26 14.31 9.30
CA ILE A 217 -17.87 13.19 10.05
C ILE A 217 -19.37 13.45 10.15
N ASP A 218 -20.19 12.50 9.71
CA ASP A 218 -21.65 12.51 9.88
C ASP A 218 -22.11 11.36 10.78
N ALA A 219 -22.61 11.71 11.96
CA ALA A 219 -23.19 10.78 12.92
C ALA A 219 -24.62 11.22 13.32
N ARG A 220 -25.37 11.85 12.40
CA ARG A 220 -26.74 12.34 12.66
C ARG A 220 -27.77 11.22 12.77
N VAL A 221 -27.53 10.08 12.10
CA VAL A 221 -28.44 8.92 12.14
C VAL A 221 -28.50 8.34 13.54
N GLN A 222 -29.70 7.96 13.99
CA GLN A 222 -29.89 7.33 15.30
C GLN A 222 -29.03 6.06 15.43
N GLY A 223 -28.19 6.00 16.46
CA GLY A 223 -27.27 4.88 16.71
C GLY A 223 -25.87 5.06 16.11
N ALA A 224 -25.70 6.01 15.18
CA ALA A 224 -24.39 6.42 14.68
C ALA A 224 -23.55 7.03 15.81
N LYS A 225 -22.25 6.77 15.78
CA LYS A 225 -21.32 7.18 16.84
C LYS A 225 -19.89 7.18 16.29
N PHE A 226 -19.17 8.25 16.54
CA PHE A 226 -17.73 8.36 16.38
C PHE A 226 -17.12 8.68 17.73
N SER A 227 -16.34 7.75 18.30
CA SER A 227 -15.94 7.80 19.71
C SER A 227 -14.52 7.31 19.92
N PRO A 228 -13.56 8.24 20.12
CA PRO A 228 -12.20 7.93 20.51
C PRO A 228 -12.15 7.06 21.76
N ARG A 229 -11.23 6.11 21.77
CA ARG A 229 -10.95 5.20 22.89
C ARG A 229 -9.48 5.33 23.30
N THR A 230 -9.22 5.06 24.56
CA THR A 230 -7.86 4.99 25.12
C THR A 230 -7.67 3.67 25.86
N THR A 231 -6.42 3.23 25.95
CA THR A 231 -6.05 1.97 26.60
C THR A 231 -6.46 1.96 28.07
N ALA A 232 -6.37 3.11 28.75
CA ALA A 232 -6.75 3.29 30.15
C ALA A 232 -8.25 3.11 30.43
N ALA A 233 -9.12 3.38 29.46
CA ALA A 233 -10.58 3.41 29.66
C ALA A 233 -11.32 2.20 29.04
N SER A 234 -10.72 1.49 28.07
CA SER A 234 -11.51 0.62 27.19
C SER A 234 -10.79 -0.57 26.55
N GLY A 235 -9.53 -0.85 26.92
CA GLY A 235 -8.80 -2.04 26.44
C GLY A 235 -8.26 -1.95 25.00
N GLY A 236 -8.19 -0.76 24.40
CA GLY A 236 -7.62 -0.52 23.06
C GLY A 236 -7.27 0.95 22.80
N SER A 237 -6.39 1.20 21.82
CA SER A 237 -5.94 2.53 21.37
C SER A 237 -6.45 2.79 19.94
N ASP A 238 -7.72 3.17 19.81
CA ASP A 238 -8.41 3.30 18.52
C ASP A 238 -9.62 4.25 18.62
N THR A 239 -10.40 4.37 17.55
CA THR A 239 -11.65 5.11 17.50
C THR A 239 -12.80 4.17 17.15
N GLN A 240 -13.78 4.04 18.03
CA GLN A 240 -14.99 3.27 17.76
C GLN A 240 -15.92 4.04 16.83
N VAL A 241 -16.28 3.43 15.71
CA VAL A 241 -17.23 3.93 14.73
C VAL A 241 -18.37 2.94 14.58
N ASN A 242 -19.60 3.38 14.82
CA ASN A 242 -20.80 2.54 14.76
C ASN A 242 -21.53 2.67 13.41
N ALA A 243 -22.36 1.66 13.14
CA ALA A 243 -23.25 1.66 11.99
C ALA A 243 -24.10 2.94 11.90
N GLY A 244 -24.23 3.47 10.68
CA GLY A 244 -24.91 4.74 10.40
C GLY A 244 -23.99 5.96 10.45
N THR A 245 -22.72 5.79 10.83
CA THR A 245 -21.71 6.87 10.73
C THR A 245 -21.08 6.86 9.34
N ILE A 246 -20.92 8.05 8.74
CA ILE A 246 -20.23 8.23 7.46
C ILE A 246 -19.01 9.14 7.69
N LEU A 247 -17.85 8.70 7.22
CA LEU A 247 -16.63 9.50 7.19
C LEU A 247 -16.37 9.94 5.75
N TYR A 248 -16.40 11.23 5.49
CA TYR A 248 -16.18 11.80 4.17
C TYR A 248 -14.70 12.15 4.03
N ILE A 249 -13.97 11.33 3.29
CA ILE A 249 -12.52 11.46 3.11
C ILE A 249 -12.25 12.48 2.00
N PRO A 250 -11.45 13.53 2.25
CA PRO A 250 -11.13 14.52 1.23
C PRO A 250 -10.22 13.91 0.15
N VAL A 251 -10.62 14.04 -1.12
CA VAL A 251 -9.84 13.61 -2.28
C VAL A 251 -9.70 14.79 -3.25
N ALA A 252 -8.47 15.10 -3.64
CA ALA A 252 -8.13 16.10 -4.62
C ALA A 252 -8.17 15.53 -6.05
N GLN A 253 -8.41 16.40 -7.02
CA GLN A 253 -8.21 16.04 -8.42
C GLN A 253 -6.73 15.76 -8.69
N ALA A 254 -6.44 14.63 -9.33
CA ALA A 254 -5.07 14.21 -9.64
C ALA A 254 -5.06 13.31 -10.89
N GLU A 255 -3.97 13.34 -11.64
CA GLU A 255 -3.74 12.39 -12.74
C GLU A 255 -3.28 11.04 -12.16
N GLY A 256 -3.69 9.91 -12.77
CA GLY A 256 -3.26 8.57 -12.36
C GLY A 256 -4.04 7.90 -11.20
N GLY A 257 -4.99 8.59 -10.58
CA GLY A 257 -5.83 8.02 -9.51
C GLY A 257 -5.22 8.16 -8.11
N ALA A 258 -5.97 7.69 -7.11
CA ALA A 258 -5.49 7.51 -5.74
C ALA A 258 -6.02 6.20 -5.16
N SER A 259 -5.38 5.71 -4.11
CA SER A 259 -5.87 4.58 -3.32
C SER A 259 -6.09 5.01 -1.87
N ILE A 260 -7.15 4.49 -1.26
CA ILE A 260 -7.47 4.72 0.15
C ILE A 260 -7.35 3.41 0.90
N THR A 261 -6.60 3.40 2.00
CA THR A 261 -6.49 2.26 2.92
C THR A 261 -7.12 2.61 4.26
N VAL A 262 -8.05 1.78 4.73
CA VAL A 262 -8.70 1.91 6.04
C VAL A 262 -8.10 0.89 6.99
N GLN A 263 -7.44 1.35 8.05
CA GLN A 263 -6.77 0.53 9.06
C GLN A 263 -7.62 0.40 10.32
N GLY A 264 -7.71 -0.80 10.86
CA GLY A 264 -8.49 -1.08 12.06
C GLY A 264 -9.03 -2.50 12.08
N GLN A 265 -10.00 -2.74 12.95
CA GLN A 265 -10.68 -4.03 13.07
C GLN A 265 -12.19 -3.84 13.02
N ALA A 266 -12.85 -4.50 12.07
CA ALA A 266 -14.31 -4.52 11.96
C ALA A 266 -14.88 -5.75 12.67
N TYR A 267 -15.66 -5.56 13.73
CA TYR A 267 -16.32 -6.66 14.45
C TYR A 267 -17.82 -6.63 14.17
N GLY A 268 -18.24 -7.38 13.14
CA GLY A 268 -19.65 -7.44 12.71
C GLY A 268 -20.14 -6.19 11.96
N ALA A 269 -19.26 -5.21 11.74
CA ALA A 269 -19.50 -4.09 10.83
C ALA A 269 -19.11 -4.46 9.40
N THR A 270 -19.83 -3.91 8.43
CA THR A 270 -19.46 -3.93 7.02
C THR A 270 -19.07 -2.53 6.57
N LEU A 271 -18.08 -2.44 5.69
CA LEU A 271 -17.49 -1.16 5.26
C LEU A 271 -17.72 -0.97 3.77
N LYS A 272 -18.17 0.24 3.41
CA LYS A 272 -18.29 0.64 2.02
C LYS A 272 -17.55 1.93 1.77
N LEU A 273 -16.67 1.94 0.79
CA LEU A 273 -16.00 3.14 0.30
C LEU A 273 -16.59 3.50 -1.07
N ASN A 274 -17.22 4.66 -1.18
CA ASN A 274 -17.94 5.08 -2.39
C ASN A 274 -18.92 3.99 -2.89
N ASP A 275 -19.70 3.44 -1.98
CA ASP A 275 -20.66 2.34 -2.17
C ASP A 275 -20.08 0.96 -2.54
N ALA A 276 -18.77 0.84 -2.74
CA ALA A 276 -18.09 -0.44 -2.96
C ALA A 276 -17.69 -1.09 -1.62
N ASP A 277 -17.92 -2.40 -1.49
CA ASP A 277 -17.51 -3.16 -0.29
C ASP A 277 -15.98 -3.21 -0.18
N ILE A 278 -15.45 -2.93 1.01
CA ILE A 278 -14.01 -2.96 1.29
C ILE A 278 -13.69 -3.77 2.56
N ALA A 279 -12.45 -4.21 2.68
CA ALA A 279 -11.90 -4.81 3.90
C ALA A 279 -10.85 -3.88 4.53
N THR A 280 -10.70 -3.92 5.85
CA THR A 280 -9.64 -3.19 6.54
C THR A 280 -8.26 -3.71 6.14
N GLY A 281 -7.28 -2.81 6.01
CA GLY A 281 -5.89 -3.12 5.66
C GLY A 281 -5.63 -3.31 4.17
N ALA A 282 -6.67 -3.36 3.33
CA ALA A 282 -6.54 -3.42 1.88
C ALA A 282 -6.72 -2.02 1.26
N ALA A 283 -5.89 -1.71 0.26
CA ALA A 283 -6.02 -0.48 -0.51
C ALA A 283 -7.20 -0.57 -1.48
N SER A 284 -8.01 0.48 -1.55
CA SER A 284 -9.17 0.60 -2.43
C SER A 284 -8.97 1.78 -3.37
N VAL A 285 -8.98 1.53 -4.68
CA VAL A 285 -8.78 2.57 -5.69
C VAL A 285 -9.98 3.51 -5.74
N VAL A 286 -9.72 4.81 -5.80
CA VAL A 286 -10.73 5.86 -5.95
C VAL A 286 -10.39 6.75 -7.15
N SER A 287 -11.43 7.14 -7.91
CA SER A 287 -11.23 8.07 -9.02
C SER A 287 -10.91 9.47 -8.49
N THR A 288 -9.95 10.13 -9.13
CA THR A 288 -9.45 11.48 -8.81
C THR A 288 -9.78 12.47 -9.93
N ASP A 289 -10.87 12.23 -10.66
CA ASP A 289 -11.28 13.07 -11.81
C ASP A 289 -11.72 14.48 -11.39
N SER A 290 -12.05 14.66 -10.11
CA SER A 290 -12.48 15.92 -9.50
C SER A 290 -12.17 15.94 -8.01
N THR A 291 -11.94 17.13 -7.47
CA THR A 291 -11.81 17.33 -6.02
C THR A 291 -13.17 17.13 -5.35
N ARG A 292 -13.29 16.11 -4.49
CA ARG A 292 -14.54 15.73 -3.82
C ARG A 292 -14.30 14.99 -2.52
N TYR A 293 -15.34 14.86 -1.72
CA TYR A 293 -15.35 13.89 -0.63
C TYR A 293 -15.71 12.49 -1.14
N VAL A 294 -15.02 11.48 -0.63
CA VAL A 294 -15.35 10.07 -0.84
C VAL A 294 -15.93 9.49 0.45
N PRO A 295 -17.18 9.00 0.45
CA PRO A 295 -17.82 8.51 1.67
C PRO A 295 -17.32 7.11 2.04
N LEU A 296 -16.88 6.96 3.28
CA LEU A 296 -16.68 5.69 3.97
C LEU A 296 -17.87 5.45 4.91
N THR A 297 -18.76 4.54 4.52
CA THR A 297 -19.95 4.17 5.27
C THR A 297 -19.68 2.96 6.14
N VAL A 298 -19.96 3.09 7.44
CA VAL A 298 -19.98 1.97 8.38
C VAL A 298 -21.42 1.46 8.53
N ALA A 299 -21.63 0.17 8.26
CA ALA A 299 -22.92 -0.48 8.33
C ALA A 299 -22.84 -1.81 9.09
N GLY A 300 -23.96 -2.54 9.19
CA GLY A 300 -24.05 -3.83 9.88
C GLY A 300 -24.41 -3.70 11.37
N ALA A 301 -24.36 -4.82 12.09
CA ALA A 301 -24.77 -4.90 13.50
C ALA A 301 -23.61 -4.60 14.48
N GLY A 302 -22.40 -4.37 13.97
CA GLY A 302 -21.17 -4.25 14.74
C GLY A 302 -20.54 -2.86 14.74
N SER A 303 -19.28 -2.80 15.19
CA SER A 303 -18.46 -1.59 15.21
C SER A 303 -17.17 -1.78 14.41
N LEU A 304 -16.71 -0.69 13.80
CA LEU A 304 -15.34 -0.53 13.34
C LEU A 304 -14.50 0.10 14.47
N TYR A 305 -13.37 -0.52 14.81
CA TYR A 305 -12.34 0.09 15.64
C TYR A 305 -11.23 0.60 14.73
N LEU A 306 -11.38 1.85 14.32
CA LEU A 306 -10.55 2.54 13.34
C LEU A 306 -9.23 2.99 13.99
N THR A 307 -8.10 2.64 13.38
CA THR A 307 -6.77 3.08 13.82
C THR A 307 -6.10 4.02 12.83
N GLY A 308 -6.48 3.98 11.54
CA GLY A 308 -5.91 4.85 10.53
C GLY A 308 -6.73 4.92 9.25
N ILE A 309 -6.61 6.03 8.54
CA ILE A 309 -6.99 6.14 7.12
C ILE A 309 -5.78 6.72 6.39
N ALA A 310 -5.42 6.17 5.24
CA ALA A 310 -4.36 6.71 4.39
C ALA A 310 -4.87 6.87 2.97
N ILE A 311 -4.53 7.98 2.31
CA ILE A 311 -4.68 8.19 0.87
C ILE A 311 -3.30 8.30 0.23
N ASP A 312 -3.11 7.60 -0.88
CA ASP A 312 -1.88 7.52 -1.67
C ASP A 312 -2.21 7.92 -3.13
N TYR A 313 -1.62 9.02 -3.61
CA TYR A 313 -1.84 9.55 -4.97
C TYR A 313 -0.78 9.04 -5.94
N ALA A 314 -1.23 8.54 -7.09
CA ALA A 314 -0.31 8.09 -8.14
C ALA A 314 0.60 9.22 -8.68
N ALA A 315 0.10 10.47 -8.69
CA ALA A 315 0.83 11.65 -9.16
C ALA A 315 1.86 12.22 -8.16
N ASP A 316 1.75 11.89 -6.87
CA ASP A 316 2.66 12.36 -5.81
C ASP A 316 3.62 11.25 -5.37
N SER A 317 4.11 10.44 -6.31
CA SER A 317 5.47 9.94 -6.14
C SER A 317 6.38 11.17 -6.37
N PRO A 318 6.85 11.89 -5.32
CA PRO A 318 7.69 13.06 -5.52
C PRO A 318 8.85 12.68 -6.40
N ALA A 319 9.36 13.63 -7.20
CA ALA A 319 10.61 13.43 -7.92
C ALA A 319 11.65 12.89 -6.94
N VAL A 320 12.00 11.62 -7.09
CA VAL A 320 12.81 10.89 -6.12
C VAL A 320 14.18 11.54 -6.09
N ALA A 321 14.41 12.38 -5.07
CA ALA A 321 15.74 12.91 -4.84
C ALA A 321 16.64 11.74 -4.45
N SER A 322 17.87 11.74 -4.93
CA SER A 322 18.87 10.78 -4.47
C SER A 322 20.16 11.49 -4.16
N HIS A 323 20.84 11.01 -3.13
CA HIS A 323 22.20 11.38 -2.82
C HIS A 323 23.09 10.14 -2.88
N ILE A 324 24.32 10.33 -3.32
CA ILE A 324 25.22 9.25 -3.67
C ILE A 324 26.43 9.30 -2.77
N VAL A 325 26.77 8.17 -2.15
CA VAL A 325 28.02 7.94 -1.45
C VAL A 325 28.79 6.84 -2.15
N THR A 326 30.12 6.86 -2.03
CA THR A 326 30.97 5.81 -2.61
C THR A 326 31.53 4.89 -1.53
N VAL A 327 31.56 3.60 -1.83
CA VAL A 327 32.02 2.54 -0.91
C VAL A 327 33.13 1.72 -1.57
N GLY A 328 34.22 1.51 -0.85
CA GLY A 328 35.38 0.76 -1.31
C GLY A 328 36.67 1.17 -0.59
N PRO A 329 37.78 0.43 -0.80
CA PRO A 329 39.01 0.62 -0.01
C PRO A 329 39.57 2.05 -0.01
N ASN A 330 39.33 2.81 -1.07
CA ASN A 330 39.80 4.20 -1.25
C ASN A 330 38.64 5.18 -1.51
N GLU A 331 37.42 4.83 -1.10
CA GLU A 331 36.22 5.63 -1.31
C GLU A 331 35.83 6.40 -0.03
N GLN A 332 34.72 7.14 -0.06
CA GLN A 332 34.22 7.90 1.10
C GLN A 332 34.01 7.01 2.33
N TYR A 333 33.53 5.79 2.12
CA TYR A 333 33.37 4.78 3.15
C TYR A 333 34.12 3.51 2.74
N GLN A 334 34.81 2.88 3.69
CA GLN A 334 35.57 1.65 3.43
C GLN A 334 34.70 0.39 3.51
N SER A 335 33.55 0.46 4.18
CA SER A 335 32.62 -0.65 4.38
C SER A 335 31.19 -0.24 4.07
N ILE A 336 30.37 -1.22 3.70
CA ILE A 336 28.96 -1.00 3.36
C ILE A 336 28.18 -0.60 4.60
N GLN A 337 28.41 -1.27 5.73
CA GLN A 337 27.70 -0.94 6.97
C GLN A 337 28.03 0.47 7.46
N ALA A 338 29.29 0.92 7.37
CA ALA A 338 29.65 2.29 7.78
C ALA A 338 28.95 3.36 6.93
N ALA A 339 28.78 3.11 5.62
CA ALA A 339 28.04 4.00 4.74
C ALA A 339 26.55 4.06 5.13
N LEU A 340 25.93 2.93 5.47
CA LEU A 340 24.55 2.89 5.94
C LEU A 340 24.36 3.62 7.27
N ASP A 341 25.29 3.43 8.20
CA ASP A 341 25.22 4.02 9.54
C ASP A 341 25.35 5.54 9.49
N ALA A 342 26.22 6.06 8.63
CA ALA A 342 26.56 7.49 8.56
C ALA A 342 25.61 8.36 7.73
N ASN A 343 24.69 7.77 6.96
CA ASN A 343 23.82 8.52 6.04
C ASN A 343 22.33 8.24 6.32
N ASP A 344 21.51 9.27 6.24
CA ASP A 344 20.05 9.15 6.32
C ASP A 344 19.46 8.70 4.98
N SER A 345 18.27 8.10 5.00
CA SER A 345 17.58 7.72 3.77
C SER A 345 16.06 7.67 3.95
N SER A 346 15.33 7.99 2.88
CA SER A 346 13.88 7.81 2.78
C SER A 346 13.49 7.40 1.36
N GLU A 347 12.22 7.02 1.13
CA GLU A 347 11.72 6.75 -0.23
C GLU A 347 11.73 8.02 -1.10
N THR A 348 11.68 9.21 -0.49
CA THR A 348 11.65 10.52 -1.16
C THR A 348 13.03 11.17 -1.29
N ASN A 349 14.00 10.77 -0.45
CA ASN A 349 15.42 11.13 -0.53
C ASN A 349 16.26 9.86 -0.38
N ARG A 350 16.44 9.17 -1.49
CA ARG A 350 17.08 7.86 -1.54
C ARG A 350 18.59 7.95 -1.35
N LEU A 351 19.13 6.99 -0.61
CA LEU A 351 20.57 6.82 -0.41
C LEU A 351 21.09 5.80 -1.43
N VAL A 352 22.00 6.22 -2.31
CA VAL A 352 22.66 5.33 -3.29
C VAL A 352 24.10 5.08 -2.86
N LEU A 353 24.43 3.83 -2.55
CA LEU A 353 25.79 3.37 -2.32
C LEU A 353 26.36 2.90 -3.66
N LYS A 354 27.26 3.68 -4.25
CA LYS A 354 28.08 3.22 -5.37
C LYS A 354 29.26 2.43 -4.84
N ILE A 355 29.21 1.11 -4.99
CA ILE A 355 30.16 0.17 -4.41
C ILE A 355 31.20 -0.19 -5.47
N ALA A 356 32.46 0.14 -5.23
CA ALA A 356 33.57 -0.24 -6.09
C ALA A 356 33.69 -1.77 -6.15
N PRO A 357 34.01 -2.38 -7.31
CA PRO A 357 34.24 -3.82 -7.39
C PRO A 357 35.27 -4.34 -6.39
N GLY A 358 34.98 -5.50 -5.80
CA GLY A 358 35.79 -6.09 -4.75
C GLY A 358 35.01 -7.10 -3.91
N ASP A 359 35.75 -7.77 -3.01
CA ASP A 359 35.20 -8.71 -2.04
C ASP A 359 35.02 -8.00 -0.69
N TYR A 360 33.77 -7.83 -0.27
CA TYR A 360 33.37 -7.21 1.00
C TYR A 360 33.00 -8.32 1.99
N ARG A 361 33.91 -8.61 2.94
CA ARG A 361 33.67 -9.59 4.01
C ARG A 361 32.90 -8.95 5.16
N GLU A 362 31.60 -8.79 4.98
CA GLU A 362 30.73 -8.07 5.92
C GLU A 362 29.41 -8.81 6.13
N LYS A 363 28.90 -8.75 7.37
CA LYS A 363 27.48 -9.01 7.65
C LYS A 363 26.76 -7.66 7.64
N VAL A 364 25.83 -7.47 6.71
CA VAL A 364 25.18 -6.17 6.47
C VAL A 364 23.71 -6.23 6.88
N THR A 365 23.24 -5.20 7.58
CA THR A 365 21.82 -5.02 7.88
C THR A 365 21.36 -3.65 7.40
N VAL A 366 20.38 -3.64 6.49
CA VAL A 366 19.72 -2.43 6.00
C VAL A 366 18.43 -2.25 6.78
N THR A 367 18.28 -1.13 7.48
CA THR A 367 17.10 -0.84 8.32
C THR A 367 16.31 0.39 7.85
N LYS A 368 16.86 1.15 6.90
CA LYS A 368 16.33 2.44 6.45
C LYS A 368 15.69 2.30 5.06
N PRO A 369 14.59 3.02 4.76
CA PRO A 369 13.91 2.95 3.47
C PRO A 369 14.70 3.65 2.36
N GLY A 370 14.41 3.30 1.11
CA GLY A 370 14.97 3.99 -0.07
C GLY A 370 16.48 3.81 -0.30
N VAL A 371 17.08 2.75 0.24
CA VAL A 371 18.50 2.44 0.03
C VAL A 371 18.72 1.70 -1.30
N THR A 372 19.75 2.08 -2.04
CA THR A 372 20.18 1.41 -3.27
C THR A 372 21.64 0.98 -3.18
N PHE A 373 21.93 -0.30 -3.42
CA PHE A 373 23.29 -0.79 -3.68
C PHE A 373 23.52 -0.86 -5.19
N ALA A 374 24.54 -0.15 -5.67
CA ALA A 374 24.87 -0.13 -7.09
C ALA A 374 26.34 -0.52 -7.28
N ASN A 375 26.61 -1.52 -8.13
CA ASN A 375 27.96 -1.78 -8.59
C ASN A 375 28.47 -0.54 -9.35
N ALA A 376 29.57 0.05 -8.89
CA ALA A 376 30.16 1.24 -9.50
C ALA A 376 30.81 0.93 -10.86
N ASP A 377 31.11 -0.33 -11.16
CA ASP A 377 31.52 -0.75 -12.50
C ASP A 377 30.32 -0.88 -13.43
N VAL A 378 30.17 0.17 -14.23
CA VAL A 378 29.11 0.32 -15.21
C VAL A 378 29.19 -0.64 -16.41
N THR A 379 30.20 -1.50 -16.47
CA THR A 379 30.30 -2.53 -17.51
C THR A 379 29.86 -3.90 -17.01
N ALA A 380 29.60 -4.05 -15.71
CA ALA A 380 29.35 -5.32 -15.05
C ALA A 380 30.43 -6.39 -15.36
N LYS A 381 31.67 -5.98 -15.66
CA LYS A 381 32.78 -6.93 -15.89
C LYS A 381 33.53 -7.31 -14.62
N ARG A 382 33.37 -6.51 -13.57
CA ARG A 382 33.99 -6.75 -12.26
C ARG A 382 32.89 -6.81 -11.22
N ALA A 383 32.94 -7.85 -10.39
CA ALA A 383 31.93 -8.12 -9.40
C ALA A 383 32.12 -7.27 -8.13
N VAL A 384 30.99 -6.90 -7.52
CA VAL A 384 30.91 -6.56 -6.10
C VAL A 384 30.34 -7.78 -5.40
N THR A 385 31.11 -8.37 -4.48
CA THR A 385 30.69 -9.55 -3.73
C THR A 385 30.63 -9.23 -2.23
N ILE A 386 29.43 -9.25 -1.66
CA ILE A 386 29.21 -9.16 -0.22
C ILE A 386 29.11 -10.59 0.32
N ARG A 387 29.99 -10.96 1.24
CA ARG A 387 30.07 -12.33 1.74
C ARG A 387 30.38 -12.46 3.22
N ALA A 388 29.72 -13.42 3.86
CA ALA A 388 29.98 -13.83 5.23
C ALA A 388 29.69 -15.32 5.42
N SER A 389 30.10 -15.89 6.54
CA SER A 389 29.94 -17.33 6.84
C SER A 389 29.18 -17.52 8.15
N TYR A 390 27.86 -17.33 8.09
CA TYR A 390 26.95 -17.56 9.21
C TYR A 390 25.95 -18.64 8.81
N TYR A 391 25.51 -19.45 9.78
CA TYR A 391 24.69 -20.62 9.49
C TYR A 391 23.62 -20.88 10.56
N SER A 392 22.78 -21.89 10.31
CA SER A 392 21.92 -22.52 11.30
C SER A 392 22.30 -23.98 11.41
N SER A 393 22.64 -24.47 12.60
CA SER A 393 22.81 -25.91 12.84
C SER A 393 21.46 -26.65 12.91
N ASN A 394 20.35 -25.91 13.08
CA ASN A 394 19.05 -26.47 13.46
C ASN A 394 19.12 -27.38 14.70
N THR A 395 20.01 -27.06 15.64
CA THR A 395 20.08 -27.75 16.92
C THR A 395 19.10 -27.11 17.90
N PHE A 396 18.31 -27.94 18.58
CA PHE A 396 17.32 -27.50 19.56
C PHE A 396 17.50 -28.26 20.86
N ASP A 397 17.04 -27.72 21.99
CA ASP A 397 16.95 -28.45 23.25
C ASP A 397 15.66 -29.28 23.34
N ALA A 398 15.48 -30.01 24.46
CA ALA A 398 14.27 -30.80 24.70
C ALA A 398 12.97 -29.97 24.78
N ALA A 399 13.08 -28.67 25.07
CA ALA A 399 11.96 -27.73 25.08
C ALA A 399 11.69 -27.11 23.69
N GLY A 400 12.54 -27.40 22.69
CA GLY A 400 12.43 -26.87 21.34
C GLY A 400 13.04 -25.49 21.15
N ASN A 401 13.84 -25.01 22.11
CA ASN A 401 14.58 -23.76 21.95
C ASN A 401 15.83 -24.01 21.08
N PHE A 402 16.12 -23.09 20.17
CA PHE A 402 17.33 -23.14 19.36
C PHE A 402 18.58 -23.00 20.24
N VAL A 403 19.59 -23.83 19.99
CA VAL A 403 20.86 -23.84 20.73
C VAL A 403 22.01 -23.58 19.76
N PRO A 404 22.59 -22.36 19.76
CA PRO A 404 23.80 -22.06 18.98
C PRO A 404 24.94 -23.01 19.30
N GLN A 405 25.61 -23.53 18.27
CA GLN A 405 26.80 -24.37 18.42
C GLN A 405 28.09 -23.56 18.53
N ASP A 406 28.10 -22.34 17.99
CA ASP A 406 29.18 -21.36 18.11
C ASP A 406 28.66 -19.93 17.90
N ALA A 407 29.56 -18.95 17.69
CA ALA A 407 29.20 -17.55 17.48
C ALA A 407 28.66 -17.25 16.06
N PHE A 408 28.81 -18.17 15.10
CA PHE A 408 28.36 -18.04 13.71
C PHE A 408 27.04 -18.80 13.46
N ASP A 409 26.67 -19.70 14.35
CA ASP A 409 25.38 -20.38 14.40
C ASP A 409 24.28 -19.48 14.98
N LEU A 410 23.60 -18.73 14.10
CA LEU A 410 22.62 -17.71 14.50
C LEU A 410 21.16 -18.15 14.32
N GLY A 411 20.94 -19.33 13.75
CA GLY A 411 19.63 -19.79 13.30
C GLY A 411 19.24 -19.16 11.96
N THR A 412 18.36 -19.84 11.20
CA THR A 412 18.05 -19.48 9.81
C THR A 412 17.60 -18.02 9.65
N ASN A 413 16.78 -17.52 10.58
CA ASN A 413 16.26 -16.15 10.52
C ASN A 413 17.34 -15.07 10.63
N LYS A 414 18.50 -15.37 11.23
CA LYS A 414 19.55 -14.39 11.54
C LYS A 414 20.87 -14.69 10.84
N CYS A 415 21.03 -15.84 10.18
CA CYS A 415 22.29 -16.23 9.55
C CYS A 415 22.54 -15.61 8.17
N ALA A 416 21.67 -14.70 7.70
CA ALA A 416 21.86 -14.04 6.42
C ALA A 416 23.16 -13.22 6.35
N THR A 417 23.87 -13.29 5.23
CA THR A 417 25.01 -12.39 4.95
C THR A 417 24.52 -10.94 4.86
N VAL A 418 23.45 -10.71 4.10
CA VAL A 418 22.76 -9.42 4.04
C VAL A 418 21.30 -9.58 4.47
N THR A 419 20.87 -8.75 5.42
CA THR A 419 19.47 -8.63 5.83
C THR A 419 18.91 -7.29 5.40
N ILE A 420 17.87 -7.30 4.58
CA ILE A 420 17.03 -6.14 4.30
C ILE A 420 15.88 -6.19 5.29
N GLY A 421 15.97 -5.42 6.38
CA GLY A 421 14.99 -5.44 7.47
C GLY A 421 13.65 -4.83 7.07
N ALA A 422 12.61 -5.10 7.85
CA ALA A 422 11.22 -4.72 7.51
C ALA A 422 11.00 -3.22 7.26
N GLY A 423 11.81 -2.34 7.85
CA GLY A 423 11.75 -0.88 7.63
C GLY A 423 12.46 -0.38 6.36
N ALA A 424 13.12 -1.26 5.62
CA ALA A 424 13.91 -0.90 4.44
C ALA A 424 13.10 -0.92 3.13
N THR A 425 11.84 -0.45 3.18
CA THR A 425 10.94 -0.39 2.02
C THR A 425 11.60 0.33 0.85
N GLY A 426 11.38 -0.19 -0.35
CA GLY A 426 11.93 0.39 -1.56
C GLY A 426 13.42 0.11 -1.77
N PHE A 427 14.01 -0.88 -1.06
CA PHE A 427 15.41 -1.26 -1.28
C PHE A 427 15.65 -1.72 -2.73
N ALA A 428 16.79 -1.32 -3.31
CA ALA A 428 17.19 -1.78 -4.63
C ALA A 428 18.66 -2.26 -4.67
N ALA A 429 18.95 -3.27 -5.49
CA ALA A 429 20.31 -3.71 -5.78
C ALA A 429 20.53 -3.92 -7.28
N TYR A 430 21.63 -3.35 -7.80
CA TYR A 430 22.02 -3.44 -9.21
C TYR A 430 23.40 -4.09 -9.35
N GLY A 431 23.45 -5.30 -9.88
CA GLY A 431 24.70 -5.99 -10.20
C GLY A 431 25.52 -6.45 -8.99
N ILE A 432 24.87 -6.66 -7.84
CA ILE A 432 25.51 -7.06 -6.58
C ILE A 432 25.47 -8.59 -6.43
N THR A 433 26.57 -9.18 -5.97
CA THR A 433 26.62 -10.57 -5.54
C THR A 433 26.48 -10.64 -4.02
N PHE A 434 25.43 -11.33 -3.56
CA PHE A 434 25.21 -11.71 -2.17
C PHE A 434 25.60 -13.18 -2.02
N GLN A 435 26.59 -13.49 -1.19
CA GLN A 435 27.07 -14.86 -1.03
C GLN A 435 27.16 -15.25 0.43
N ASN A 436 26.67 -16.43 0.79
CA ASN A 436 27.03 -17.06 2.06
C ASN A 436 28.16 -18.07 1.82
N ASP A 437 29.32 -17.81 2.44
CA ASP A 437 30.53 -18.62 2.28
C ASP A 437 30.43 -19.99 2.96
N TYR A 438 29.51 -20.19 3.92
CA TYR A 438 29.53 -21.35 4.80
C TYR A 438 29.56 -22.66 4.02
N ASN A 439 28.60 -22.89 3.12
CA ASN A 439 28.54 -24.13 2.33
C ASN A 439 29.29 -24.05 0.98
N VAL A 440 29.90 -22.90 0.67
CA VAL A 440 30.51 -22.62 -0.63
C VAL A 440 32.04 -22.65 -0.54
N VAL A 441 32.60 -22.19 0.58
CA VAL A 441 34.04 -22.01 0.81
C VAL A 441 34.52 -22.79 2.03
N ASP A 442 33.77 -22.76 3.15
CA ASP A 442 34.30 -23.22 4.45
C ASP A 442 33.95 -24.70 4.77
N HIS A 443 32.68 -25.08 4.56
CA HIS A 443 32.09 -26.37 4.94
C HIS A 443 31.53 -27.08 3.71
N THR A 444 32.42 -27.57 2.86
CA THR A 444 32.08 -28.14 1.55
C THR A 444 32.17 -29.66 1.49
N ALA A 445 32.54 -30.33 2.57
CA ALA A 445 32.66 -31.79 2.61
C ALA A 445 31.32 -32.48 2.82
N GLU A 446 31.27 -33.77 2.50
CA GLU A 446 30.08 -34.60 2.73
C GLU A 446 29.59 -34.51 4.17
N GLY A 447 28.27 -34.35 4.34
CA GLY A 447 27.63 -34.26 5.64
C GLY A 447 27.72 -32.90 6.34
N GLN A 448 28.42 -31.90 5.78
CA GLN A 448 28.57 -30.58 6.41
C GLN A 448 27.49 -29.56 6.02
N GLN A 449 26.68 -29.84 4.99
CA GLN A 449 25.65 -28.91 4.52
C GLN A 449 24.60 -28.62 5.58
N THR A 450 24.32 -27.33 5.77
CA THR A 450 23.28 -26.83 6.68
C THR A 450 22.69 -25.51 6.14
N PRO A 451 21.54 -25.00 6.63
CA PRO A 451 21.03 -23.69 6.20
C PRO A 451 22.05 -22.56 6.38
N ALA A 452 22.26 -21.78 5.32
CA ALA A 452 23.15 -20.63 5.33
C ALA A 452 22.66 -19.57 4.33
N VAL A 453 21.94 -18.58 4.83
CA VAL A 453 21.23 -17.58 4.01
C VAL A 453 22.23 -16.57 3.43
N ALA A 454 22.16 -16.31 2.13
CA ALA A 454 22.96 -15.26 1.48
C ALA A 454 22.23 -13.91 1.58
N LEU A 455 20.95 -13.89 1.22
CA LEU A 455 20.11 -12.70 1.27
C LEU A 455 18.78 -13.01 1.97
N ASN A 456 18.44 -12.20 2.96
CA ASN A 456 17.13 -12.21 3.62
C ASN A 456 16.44 -10.87 3.40
N THR A 457 15.27 -10.87 2.79
CA THR A 457 14.47 -9.66 2.57
C THR A 457 13.18 -9.71 3.40
N GLN A 458 12.97 -8.73 4.27
CA GLN A 458 11.78 -8.60 5.12
C GLN A 458 10.95 -7.35 4.78
N ALA A 459 11.38 -6.58 3.77
CA ALA A 459 10.79 -5.31 3.36
C ALA A 459 9.86 -5.46 2.16
N ASP A 460 8.94 -4.50 2.01
CA ASP A 460 8.14 -4.31 0.79
C ASP A 460 8.93 -3.54 -0.29
N LYS A 461 8.52 -3.67 -1.56
CA LYS A 461 9.08 -2.97 -2.72
C LYS A 461 10.59 -3.22 -2.91
N VAL A 462 11.04 -4.46 -2.75
CA VAL A 462 12.45 -4.84 -2.96
C VAL A 462 12.72 -5.14 -4.43
N TYR A 463 13.69 -4.46 -5.05
CA TYR A 463 14.07 -4.65 -6.45
C TYR A 463 15.50 -5.17 -6.60
N LEU A 464 15.69 -6.32 -7.22
CA LEU A 464 17.00 -6.92 -7.47
C LEU A 464 17.21 -7.06 -8.98
N LYS A 465 18.09 -6.24 -9.57
CA LYS A 465 18.41 -6.27 -11.00
C LYS A 465 19.79 -6.87 -11.23
N ASN A 466 19.86 -7.92 -12.06
CA ASN A 466 21.12 -8.58 -12.44
C ASN A 466 21.99 -8.94 -11.22
N SER A 467 21.36 -9.23 -10.09
CA SER A 467 22.06 -9.59 -8.85
C SER A 467 22.32 -11.09 -8.83
N ARG A 468 23.33 -11.50 -8.05
CA ARG A 468 23.70 -12.89 -7.86
C ARG A 468 23.47 -13.27 -6.41
N ILE A 469 22.77 -14.36 -6.14
CA ILE A 469 22.52 -14.83 -4.77
C ILE A 469 23.03 -16.26 -4.65
N ILE A 470 24.15 -16.44 -3.95
CA ILE A 470 24.96 -17.66 -3.99
C ILE A 470 24.99 -18.31 -2.61
N GLY A 471 24.56 -19.57 -2.54
CA GLY A 471 24.57 -20.37 -1.32
C GLY A 471 24.40 -21.85 -1.63
N ARG A 472 23.91 -22.62 -0.65
CA ARG A 472 23.51 -24.03 -0.84
C ARG A 472 22.12 -24.25 -0.27
N GLN A 473 22.02 -24.60 1.00
CA GLN A 473 20.73 -24.73 1.65
C GLN A 473 20.24 -23.37 2.15
N ASP A 474 18.98 -23.05 1.88
CA ASP A 474 18.30 -21.82 2.30
C ASP A 474 18.97 -20.53 1.77
N THR A 475 19.32 -20.45 0.48
CA THR A 475 20.11 -19.34 -0.10
C THR A 475 19.42 -17.97 -0.04
N LEU A 476 18.17 -17.86 -0.52
CA LEU A 476 17.39 -16.63 -0.61
C LEU A 476 16.10 -16.75 0.21
N TYR A 477 15.99 -15.94 1.26
CA TYR A 477 14.81 -15.88 2.11
C TYR A 477 13.99 -14.62 1.82
N VAL A 478 12.79 -14.77 1.25
CA VAL A 478 11.85 -13.68 0.97
C VAL A 478 10.69 -13.69 1.96
N GLN A 479 10.70 -12.76 2.91
CA GLN A 479 9.78 -12.69 4.04
C GLN A 479 8.80 -11.53 3.98
N GLY A 480 7.66 -11.76 4.64
CA GLY A 480 6.61 -10.81 4.91
C GLY A 480 5.43 -11.03 3.98
N ALA A 481 4.38 -11.67 4.50
CA ALA A 481 3.13 -11.84 3.78
C ALA A 481 2.63 -10.50 3.20
N GLY A 482 2.47 -10.44 1.88
CA GLY A 482 2.05 -9.25 1.15
C GLY A 482 3.20 -8.35 0.67
N ASN A 483 4.42 -8.50 1.20
CA ASN A 483 5.58 -7.77 0.71
C ASN A 483 5.88 -8.16 -0.73
N ARG A 484 6.22 -7.15 -1.55
CA ARG A 484 6.56 -7.30 -2.96
C ARG A 484 8.07 -7.34 -3.15
N VAL A 485 8.53 -8.41 -3.78
CA VAL A 485 9.93 -8.58 -4.18
C VAL A 485 9.97 -8.82 -5.68
N TYR A 486 10.78 -8.05 -6.41
CA TYR A 486 10.91 -8.17 -7.85
C TYR A 486 12.37 -8.46 -8.21
N VAL A 487 12.63 -9.64 -8.75
CA VAL A 487 13.95 -10.13 -9.16
C VAL A 487 13.99 -10.19 -10.67
N ASP A 488 14.82 -9.35 -11.27
CA ASP A 488 14.89 -9.11 -12.70
C ASP A 488 16.29 -9.45 -13.22
N GLY A 489 16.40 -10.60 -13.89
CA GLY A 489 17.65 -11.15 -14.36
C GLY A 489 18.61 -11.57 -13.25
N GLY A 490 19.79 -12.04 -13.65
CA GLY A 490 20.82 -12.49 -12.72
C GLY A 490 20.77 -14.00 -12.47
N TYR A 491 21.28 -14.41 -11.31
CA TYR A 491 21.62 -15.81 -11.01
C TYR A 491 21.41 -16.15 -9.53
N ILE A 492 20.72 -17.24 -9.25
CA ILE A 492 20.50 -17.75 -7.89
C ILE A 492 20.98 -19.19 -7.83
N GLU A 493 21.83 -19.53 -6.88
CA GLU A 493 22.42 -20.86 -6.74
C GLU A 493 22.14 -21.48 -5.38
N GLY A 494 21.73 -22.75 -5.38
CA GLY A 494 21.63 -23.53 -4.17
C GLY A 494 21.33 -25.01 -4.38
N THR A 495 20.92 -25.69 -3.32
CA THR A 495 20.64 -27.15 -3.28
C THR A 495 19.26 -27.44 -2.71
N VAL A 496 19.02 -27.07 -1.45
CA VAL A 496 17.82 -27.42 -0.68
C VAL A 496 17.13 -26.12 -0.33
N ASP A 497 15.87 -25.99 -0.72
CA ASP A 497 14.97 -24.87 -0.36
C ASP A 497 15.58 -23.51 -0.65
N PHE A 498 16.34 -23.38 -1.75
CA PHE A 498 17.24 -22.25 -1.91
C PHE A 498 16.54 -20.94 -2.28
N VAL A 499 15.27 -20.98 -2.66
CA VAL A 499 14.36 -19.82 -2.67
C VAL A 499 13.15 -20.14 -1.79
N PHE A 500 13.00 -19.44 -0.66
CA PHE A 500 11.97 -19.80 0.32
C PHE A 500 11.35 -18.58 1.00
N GLY A 501 10.15 -18.76 1.58
CA GLY A 501 9.44 -17.74 2.34
C GLY A 501 8.00 -17.43 1.89
N ASP A 502 7.42 -16.36 2.44
CA ASP A 502 5.99 -16.05 2.38
C ASP A 502 5.63 -14.75 1.65
N ALA A 503 6.62 -14.05 1.09
CA ALA A 503 6.41 -12.84 0.30
C ALA A 503 5.72 -13.10 -1.06
N ASN A 504 5.21 -12.03 -1.68
CA ASN A 504 4.86 -12.00 -3.10
C ASN A 504 6.13 -11.67 -3.91
N ALA A 505 6.86 -12.70 -4.33
CA ALA A 505 8.15 -12.56 -5.00
C ALA A 505 8.06 -12.97 -6.48
N TYR A 506 8.27 -12.02 -7.38
CA TYR A 506 8.24 -12.22 -8.83
C TYR A 506 9.66 -12.27 -9.39
N PHE A 507 10.00 -13.37 -10.06
CA PHE A 507 11.30 -13.62 -10.65
C PHE A 507 11.15 -13.66 -12.16
N THR A 508 11.94 -12.88 -12.88
CA THR A 508 11.91 -12.89 -14.34
C THR A 508 13.27 -12.83 -14.99
N GLY A 509 13.44 -13.56 -16.10
CA GLY A 509 14.71 -13.61 -16.84
C GLY A 509 15.90 -14.15 -16.02
N THR A 510 15.64 -14.75 -14.86
CA THR A 510 16.65 -15.15 -13.88
C THR A 510 17.03 -16.61 -14.10
N GLU A 511 18.31 -16.93 -13.90
CA GLU A 511 18.75 -18.31 -13.82
C GLU A 511 18.71 -18.81 -12.37
N LEU A 512 17.99 -19.90 -12.13
CA LEU A 512 18.00 -20.63 -10.87
C LEU A 512 18.82 -21.90 -11.12
N HIS A 513 19.95 -22.03 -10.45
CA HIS A 513 20.88 -23.14 -10.63
C HIS A 513 20.90 -24.07 -9.42
N MET A 514 20.52 -25.32 -9.65
CA MET A 514 20.67 -26.41 -8.68
C MET A 514 22.13 -26.88 -8.67
N ALA A 515 22.92 -26.32 -7.77
CA ALA A 515 24.30 -26.73 -7.51
C ALA A 515 24.34 -28.10 -6.84
N ALA A 516 25.41 -28.86 -7.06
CA ALA A 516 25.66 -30.09 -6.31
C ALA A 516 26.38 -29.82 -4.99
N PHE A 517 26.18 -30.72 -4.03
CA PHE A 517 26.93 -30.75 -2.78
C PHE A 517 27.32 -32.19 -2.43
N PRO A 518 28.56 -32.46 -2.00
CA PRO A 518 29.01 -33.82 -1.72
C PRO A 518 28.09 -34.60 -0.77
N GLY A 519 27.75 -35.84 -1.15
CA GLY A 519 26.83 -36.70 -0.40
C GLY A 519 25.35 -36.32 -0.47
N LYS A 520 24.97 -35.32 -1.27
CA LYS A 520 23.57 -34.95 -1.52
C LYS A 520 23.16 -35.38 -2.92
N ASN A 521 22.07 -36.14 -3.02
CA ASN A 521 21.49 -36.56 -4.30
C ASN A 521 20.03 -36.09 -4.45
N ASN A 522 19.66 -35.04 -3.73
CA ASN A 522 18.33 -34.44 -3.75
C ASN A 522 18.43 -32.92 -3.60
N GLY A 523 17.39 -32.21 -4.02
CA GLY A 523 17.32 -30.76 -3.96
C GLY A 523 15.92 -30.22 -4.27
N TYR A 524 15.68 -28.97 -3.86
CA TYR A 524 14.41 -28.27 -4.03
C TYR A 524 14.70 -26.83 -4.46
N PHE A 525 14.17 -26.43 -5.62
CA PHE A 525 14.30 -25.04 -6.08
C PHE A 525 13.61 -24.08 -5.12
N THR A 526 12.36 -24.39 -4.73
CA THR A 526 11.57 -23.54 -3.86
C THR A 526 11.03 -24.22 -2.60
N ALA A 527 10.85 -23.43 -1.55
CA ALA A 527 10.08 -23.81 -0.36
C ALA A 527 9.22 -22.64 0.13
N ALA A 528 8.07 -22.43 -0.52
CA ALA A 528 7.14 -21.39 -0.11
C ALA A 528 6.44 -21.76 1.20
N ASN A 529 6.14 -20.76 2.04
CA ASN A 529 5.17 -20.82 3.14
C ASN A 529 4.16 -19.68 3.05
N THR A 530 3.79 -19.29 1.82
CA THR A 530 2.85 -18.20 1.53
C THR A 530 1.53 -18.36 2.26
N LYS A 531 0.99 -17.26 2.81
CA LYS A 531 -0.37 -17.21 3.35
C LYS A 531 -1.43 -17.34 2.24
N LYS A 532 -2.65 -17.73 2.59
CA LYS A 532 -3.82 -17.84 1.69
C LYS A 532 -4.15 -16.56 0.95
N SER A 533 -3.90 -15.41 1.57
CA SER A 533 -4.10 -14.09 0.96
C SER A 533 -3.02 -13.67 -0.04
N GLY A 534 -1.87 -14.35 -0.07
CA GLY A 534 -0.76 -14.00 -0.96
C GLY A 534 -0.80 -14.76 -2.28
N VAL A 535 -0.09 -14.25 -3.29
CA VAL A 535 0.14 -14.95 -4.57
C VAL A 535 1.34 -15.88 -4.46
N GLY A 536 2.37 -15.49 -3.70
CA GLY A 536 3.55 -16.31 -3.40
C GLY A 536 4.71 -16.10 -4.37
N LEU A 537 5.40 -17.18 -4.71
CA LEU A 537 6.59 -17.13 -5.57
C LEU A 537 6.19 -17.34 -7.02
N VAL A 538 6.46 -16.38 -7.91
CA VAL A 538 6.16 -16.47 -9.33
C VAL A 538 7.46 -16.47 -10.12
N ILE A 539 7.74 -17.57 -10.81
CA ILE A 539 8.96 -17.84 -11.58
C ILE A 539 8.61 -17.78 -13.07
N ASP A 540 8.83 -16.63 -13.70
CA ASP A 540 8.31 -16.31 -15.04
C ASP A 540 9.44 -16.01 -16.05
N ARG A 541 9.53 -16.78 -17.14
CA ARG A 541 10.65 -16.68 -18.12
C ARG A 541 12.02 -16.86 -17.48
N CYS A 542 12.12 -17.75 -16.51
CA CYS A 542 13.38 -18.11 -15.87
C CYS A 542 13.98 -19.37 -16.49
N ARG A 543 15.26 -19.62 -16.24
CA ARG A 543 15.94 -20.88 -16.59
C ARG A 543 16.26 -21.65 -15.33
N LEU A 544 15.74 -22.86 -15.19
CA LEU A 544 16.06 -23.77 -14.11
C LEU A 544 17.11 -24.76 -14.60
N THR A 545 18.36 -24.54 -14.21
CA THR A 545 19.51 -25.35 -14.61
C THR A 545 19.97 -26.25 -13.46
N VAL A 546 20.66 -27.33 -13.78
CA VAL A 546 21.13 -28.33 -12.81
C VAL A 546 22.59 -28.63 -13.08
N SER A 547 23.39 -28.74 -12.03
CA SER A 547 24.80 -29.15 -12.12
C SER A 547 24.95 -30.55 -12.73
N ASP A 548 25.89 -30.69 -13.66
CA ASP A 548 26.25 -31.98 -14.27
C ASP A 548 26.78 -33.01 -13.28
N ALA A 549 27.17 -32.58 -12.07
CA ALA A 549 27.58 -33.48 -10.99
C ALA A 549 26.42 -34.34 -10.44
N TYR A 550 25.16 -33.98 -10.72
CA TYR A 550 24.01 -34.84 -10.41
C TYR A 550 23.86 -35.95 -11.44
N GLY A 551 23.91 -37.20 -10.97
CA GLY A 551 23.56 -38.37 -11.76
C GLY A 551 22.06 -38.48 -12.05
N ASP A 552 21.69 -39.39 -12.95
CA ASP A 552 20.30 -39.55 -13.43
C ASP A 552 19.32 -40.03 -12.35
N ASN A 553 19.83 -40.55 -11.24
CA ASN A 553 19.02 -41.00 -10.11
C ASN A 553 18.73 -39.88 -9.09
N ALA A 554 19.25 -38.67 -9.30
CA ALA A 554 19.03 -37.52 -8.42
C ALA A 554 17.54 -37.20 -8.27
N LYS A 555 17.15 -36.77 -7.06
CA LYS A 555 15.77 -36.43 -6.70
C LYS A 555 15.65 -34.92 -6.57
N LEU A 556 15.64 -34.25 -7.72
CA LEU A 556 15.57 -32.80 -7.84
C LEU A 556 14.14 -32.40 -8.14
N SER A 557 13.53 -31.66 -7.23
CA SER A 557 12.15 -31.20 -7.34
C SER A 557 12.12 -29.70 -7.51
N LEU A 558 11.11 -29.22 -8.24
CA LEU A 558 10.87 -27.80 -8.35
C LEU A 558 10.55 -27.16 -6.99
N GLY A 559 10.08 -27.91 -5.99
CA GLY A 559 9.84 -27.36 -4.66
C GLY A 559 9.01 -28.23 -3.73
N ARG A 560 8.83 -27.73 -2.49
CA ARG A 560 8.03 -28.39 -1.44
C ARG A 560 7.33 -27.38 -0.52
N PRO A 561 6.17 -27.72 0.09
CA PRO A 561 5.34 -26.74 0.79
C PRO A 561 5.77 -26.59 2.26
N TRP A 562 6.54 -25.55 2.56
CA TRP A 562 6.97 -25.29 3.93
C TRP A 562 5.77 -24.81 4.76
N GLN A 563 5.56 -25.41 5.93
CA GLN A 563 4.48 -25.08 6.87
C GLN A 563 3.03 -25.29 6.38
N THR A 564 2.76 -25.79 5.15
CA THR A 564 1.42 -26.29 4.80
C THR A 564 1.22 -27.70 5.36
N PHE A 565 1.13 -27.81 6.69
CA PHE A 565 1.13 -29.10 7.38
C PHE A 565 -0.27 -29.60 7.73
N ALA A 566 -0.45 -30.91 7.62
CA ALA A 566 -1.55 -31.64 8.22
C ALA A 566 -1.40 -31.68 9.75
N LYS A 567 -2.45 -32.04 10.48
CA LYS A 567 -2.32 -32.32 11.92
C LYS A 567 -1.38 -33.51 12.07
N TYR A 568 -0.35 -33.35 12.87
CA TYR A 568 0.57 -34.42 13.21
C TYR A 568 1.02 -34.27 14.67
N SER A 569 1.38 -35.39 15.28
CA SER A 569 2.01 -35.42 16.60
C SER A 569 3.47 -35.82 16.45
N GLN A 570 4.34 -35.25 17.30
CA GLN A 570 5.75 -35.59 17.35
C GLN A 570 6.23 -35.71 18.79
N VAL A 571 7.29 -36.49 18.99
CA VAL A 571 8.05 -36.55 20.24
C VAL A 571 9.39 -35.87 19.99
N ARG A 572 9.76 -34.93 20.88
CA ARG A 572 11.11 -34.39 20.94
C ARG A 572 11.91 -35.16 22.00
N THR A 573 13.08 -35.64 21.62
CA THR A 573 13.97 -36.41 22.49
C THR A 573 14.87 -35.49 23.30
N ALA A 574 15.55 -36.05 24.31
CA ALA A 574 16.44 -35.30 25.20
C ALA A 574 17.63 -34.66 24.47
N ASP A 575 18.03 -35.22 23.33
CA ASP A 575 19.08 -34.66 22.44
C ASP A 575 18.55 -33.61 21.45
N GLY A 576 17.28 -33.22 21.57
CA GLY A 576 16.67 -32.17 20.74
C GLY A 576 16.10 -32.63 19.41
N SER A 577 16.43 -33.85 18.96
CA SER A 577 15.86 -34.41 17.74
C SER A 577 14.36 -34.69 17.91
N SER A 578 13.64 -34.86 16.80
CA SER A 578 12.19 -35.10 16.85
C SER A 578 11.78 -36.15 15.84
N TYR A 579 10.78 -36.94 16.21
CA TYR A 579 10.14 -37.90 15.31
C TYR A 579 8.63 -37.83 15.40
N VAL A 580 7.97 -38.02 14.26
CA VAL A 580 6.53 -38.05 14.09
C VAL A 580 5.97 -39.36 14.66
N THR A 581 4.90 -39.27 15.43
CA THR A 581 4.18 -40.41 16.01
C THR A 581 2.83 -40.68 15.36
N ASP A 582 2.19 -39.65 14.81
CA ASP A 582 0.88 -39.76 14.18
C ASP A 582 0.68 -38.63 13.16
N VAL A 583 -0.09 -38.88 12.09
CA VAL A 583 -0.46 -37.89 11.08
C VAL A 583 -1.91 -38.10 10.65
N ASN A 584 -2.68 -37.01 10.61
CA ASN A 584 -4.01 -36.95 10.02
C ASN A 584 -4.00 -36.03 8.80
N LEU A 585 -3.76 -36.61 7.62
CA LEU A 585 -3.71 -35.88 6.33
C LEU A 585 -5.04 -35.21 5.95
N ASN A 586 -6.15 -35.58 6.58
CA ASN A 586 -7.48 -35.01 6.32
C ASN A 586 -7.79 -33.79 7.18
N ALA A 587 -6.89 -33.39 8.09
CA ALA A 587 -7.08 -32.23 8.94
C ALA A 587 -5.85 -31.31 8.85
N LYS A 588 -6.08 -30.01 8.69
CA LYS A 588 -5.00 -29.02 8.66
C LYS A 588 -4.47 -28.73 10.05
N ASN A 589 -3.16 -28.50 10.18
CA ASN A 589 -2.55 -28.04 11.43
C ASN A 589 -3.03 -26.62 11.80
N ASP A 590 -3.56 -26.46 13.00
CA ASP A 590 -4.14 -25.18 13.46
C ASP A 590 -3.09 -24.05 13.54
N THR A 591 -1.82 -24.40 13.81
CA THR A 591 -0.69 -23.43 13.84
C THR A 591 -0.47 -22.77 12.48
N TYR A 592 -0.82 -23.48 11.41
CA TYR A 592 -0.57 -23.06 10.03
C TYR A 592 -1.88 -22.91 9.25
N ALA A 593 -2.99 -22.63 9.93
CA ALA A 593 -4.34 -22.56 9.36
C ALA A 593 -4.44 -21.64 8.12
N ASP A 594 -3.63 -20.57 8.10
CA ASP A 594 -3.61 -19.56 7.03
C ASP A 594 -2.50 -19.78 5.98
N ILE A 595 -1.66 -20.81 6.10
CA ILE A 595 -0.54 -21.07 5.17
C ILE A 595 -0.98 -22.00 4.03
N SER A 596 -0.78 -21.61 2.78
CA SER A 596 -1.11 -22.43 1.61
C SER A 596 0.09 -22.81 0.76
N SER A 597 1.25 -22.15 0.89
CA SER A 597 2.44 -22.40 0.06
C SER A 597 2.15 -22.30 -1.44
N ALA A 598 2.42 -21.14 -2.03
CA ALA A 598 2.12 -20.89 -3.43
C ALA A 598 3.38 -20.65 -4.26
N VAL A 599 3.49 -21.40 -5.35
CA VAL A 599 4.55 -21.23 -6.34
C VAL A 599 3.98 -21.45 -7.73
N THR A 600 4.22 -20.50 -8.63
CA THR A 600 3.81 -20.59 -10.03
C THR A 600 5.03 -20.50 -10.93
N TYR A 601 5.23 -21.50 -11.79
CA TYR A 601 6.21 -21.48 -12.86
C TYR A 601 5.51 -21.18 -14.17
N LEU A 602 5.91 -20.11 -14.86
CA LEU A 602 5.29 -19.63 -16.08
C LEU A 602 6.36 -19.47 -17.16
N ASP A 603 6.14 -20.01 -18.35
CA ASP A 603 6.94 -19.69 -19.55
C ASP A 603 8.46 -19.89 -19.32
N SER A 604 8.83 -20.86 -18.49
CA SER A 604 10.19 -21.05 -17.99
C SER A 604 10.83 -22.32 -18.54
N THR A 605 12.14 -22.30 -18.76
CA THR A 605 12.90 -23.48 -19.17
C THR A 605 13.24 -24.34 -17.96
N ILE A 606 12.91 -25.63 -18.01
CA ILE A 606 13.14 -26.57 -16.92
C ILE A 606 14.10 -27.67 -17.37
N SER A 607 15.17 -27.87 -16.60
CA SER A 607 16.11 -28.96 -16.87
C SER A 607 15.42 -30.33 -16.85
N SER A 608 15.82 -31.19 -17.79
CA SER A 608 15.36 -32.58 -17.88
C SER A 608 15.72 -33.44 -16.66
N LYS A 609 16.65 -32.98 -15.80
CA LYS A 609 17.01 -33.63 -14.53
C LYS A 609 16.00 -33.41 -13.39
N VAL A 610 15.00 -32.53 -13.57
CA VAL A 610 13.90 -32.36 -12.61
C VAL A 610 12.96 -33.58 -12.69
N ILE A 611 12.58 -34.10 -11.53
CA ILE A 611 11.71 -35.29 -11.45
C ILE A 611 10.36 -35.07 -12.17
N LYS A 612 9.81 -36.15 -12.75
CA LYS A 612 8.51 -36.12 -13.42
C LYS A 612 7.33 -35.82 -12.48
N ASP A 613 7.50 -36.09 -11.20
CA ASP A 613 6.50 -35.77 -10.17
C ASP A 613 6.41 -34.25 -9.91
N ARG A 614 7.36 -33.48 -10.45
CA ARG A 614 7.56 -32.02 -10.34
C ARG A 614 7.85 -31.56 -8.92
N TRP A 615 6.94 -31.80 -8.00
CA TRP A 615 6.94 -31.32 -6.61
C TRP A 615 7.10 -32.46 -5.61
N ASN A 616 7.61 -32.13 -4.43
CA ASN A 616 7.68 -33.05 -3.31
C ASN A 616 6.79 -32.60 -2.15
N VAL A 617 6.24 -33.58 -1.44
CA VAL A 617 5.62 -33.35 -0.13
C VAL A 617 6.66 -32.94 0.91
N TRP A 618 6.21 -32.19 1.93
CA TRP A 618 6.97 -31.99 3.15
C TRP A 618 6.91 -33.26 4.01
N THR A 619 8.06 -33.68 4.54
CA THR A 619 8.15 -34.93 5.31
C THR A 619 8.75 -34.72 6.69
N GLY A 620 8.23 -35.45 7.67
CA GLY A 620 8.89 -35.72 8.95
C GLY A 620 9.55 -37.11 8.93
N LYS A 621 10.24 -37.46 10.02
CA LYS A 621 10.79 -38.80 10.25
C LYS A 621 10.02 -39.50 11.34
N ASP A 622 9.62 -40.75 11.16
CA ASP A 622 9.10 -41.56 12.26
C ASP A 622 10.24 -42.08 13.16
N LYS A 623 9.87 -42.80 14.24
CA LYS A 623 10.84 -43.36 15.20
C LYS A 623 11.86 -44.31 14.56
N SER A 624 11.55 -44.91 13.41
CA SER A 624 12.45 -45.79 12.66
C SER A 624 13.36 -45.03 11.68
N GLY A 625 13.17 -43.71 11.54
CA GLY A 625 13.88 -42.87 10.58
C GLY A 625 13.27 -42.88 9.17
N LYS A 626 12.11 -43.54 8.98
CA LYS A 626 11.39 -43.54 7.71
C LYS A 626 10.71 -42.19 7.50
N SER A 627 10.73 -41.70 6.26
CA SER A 627 10.01 -40.47 5.91
C SER A 627 8.50 -40.68 5.97
N VAL A 628 7.80 -39.74 6.58
CA VAL A 628 6.35 -39.68 6.69
C VAL A 628 5.89 -38.35 6.11
N ASP A 629 4.91 -38.38 5.21
CA ASP A 629 4.28 -37.18 4.69
C ASP A 629 3.49 -36.48 5.81
N VAL A 630 3.73 -35.19 5.98
CA VAL A 630 3.03 -34.33 6.95
C VAL A 630 2.35 -33.14 6.27
N THR A 631 2.22 -33.17 4.95
CA THR A 631 1.65 -32.09 4.15
C THR A 631 0.13 -32.11 4.22
N PHE A 632 -0.52 -30.94 4.32
CA PHE A 632 -1.96 -30.83 4.07
C PHE A 632 -2.19 -30.49 2.60
N HIS A 633 -2.37 -31.53 1.78
CA HIS A 633 -2.39 -31.42 0.32
C HIS A 633 -3.43 -30.43 -0.23
N PRO A 634 -4.68 -30.35 0.30
CA PRO A 634 -5.72 -29.50 -0.28
C PRO A 634 -5.38 -28.01 -0.37
N ASP A 635 -4.45 -27.52 0.46
CA ASP A 635 -4.09 -26.10 0.49
C ASP A 635 -2.86 -25.78 -0.37
N VAL A 636 -2.13 -26.78 -0.90
CA VAL A 636 -0.91 -26.54 -1.69
C VAL A 636 -1.24 -25.91 -3.04
N ARG A 637 -0.69 -24.72 -3.31
CA ARG A 637 -0.93 -23.94 -4.55
C ARG A 637 0.28 -23.94 -5.46
N PHE A 638 0.72 -25.13 -5.88
CA PHE A 638 1.79 -25.26 -6.88
C PHE A 638 1.22 -25.37 -8.28
N ALA A 639 1.76 -24.59 -9.20
CA ALA A 639 1.33 -24.59 -10.59
C ALA A 639 2.49 -24.42 -11.56
N GLU A 640 2.38 -25.07 -12.70
CA GLU A 640 3.30 -24.95 -13.82
C GLU A 640 2.53 -24.72 -15.13
N TYR A 641 2.96 -23.72 -15.88
CA TYR A 641 2.29 -23.22 -17.07
C TYR A 641 3.28 -23.00 -18.21
N ALA A 642 2.99 -23.59 -19.38
CA ALA A 642 3.76 -23.38 -20.61
C ALA A 642 5.30 -23.46 -20.41
N SER A 643 5.77 -24.41 -19.61
CA SER A 643 7.20 -24.60 -19.40
C SER A 643 7.86 -25.27 -20.61
N HIS A 644 9.14 -25.00 -20.81
CA HIS A 644 9.93 -25.47 -21.94
C HIS A 644 11.03 -26.42 -21.49
N ASP A 645 11.45 -27.32 -22.37
CA ASP A 645 12.69 -28.06 -22.20
C ASP A 645 13.92 -27.21 -22.59
N GLU A 646 15.10 -27.81 -22.42
CA GLU A 646 16.40 -27.18 -22.68
C GLU A 646 16.61 -26.82 -24.18
N SER A 647 15.82 -27.39 -25.09
CA SER A 647 15.82 -27.03 -26.52
C SER A 647 14.88 -25.86 -26.86
N GLY A 648 14.05 -25.44 -25.90
CA GLY A 648 13.00 -24.45 -26.07
C GLY A 648 11.66 -25.02 -26.53
N ALA A 649 11.51 -26.35 -26.62
CA ALA A 649 10.23 -26.97 -26.95
C ALA A 649 9.29 -26.97 -25.73
N LEU A 650 8.00 -26.75 -25.94
CA LEU A 650 7.01 -26.82 -24.86
C LEU A 650 6.93 -28.24 -24.29
N LEU A 651 6.94 -28.33 -22.97
CA LEU A 651 6.67 -29.57 -22.25
C LEU A 651 5.19 -29.93 -22.38
N ASN A 652 4.90 -31.20 -22.68
CA ASN A 652 3.54 -31.70 -22.76
C ASN A 652 3.07 -32.18 -21.38
N PRO A 653 2.02 -31.59 -20.77
CA PRO A 653 1.51 -32.03 -19.46
C PRO A 653 1.12 -33.51 -19.41
N ALA A 654 0.76 -34.13 -20.54
CA ALA A 654 0.44 -35.56 -20.61
C ALA A 654 1.62 -36.48 -20.23
N ASP A 655 2.86 -35.99 -20.37
CA ASP A 655 4.08 -36.74 -19.99
C ASP A 655 4.32 -36.75 -18.46
N TYR A 656 3.54 -35.97 -17.71
CA TYR A 656 3.67 -35.72 -16.27
C TYR A 656 2.42 -36.17 -15.50
N SER A 657 1.95 -37.39 -15.74
CA SER A 657 0.71 -37.94 -15.15
C SER A 657 0.79 -38.31 -13.65
N LYS A 658 1.95 -38.16 -13.02
CA LYS A 658 2.21 -38.55 -11.62
C LYS A 658 2.58 -37.37 -10.72
N ILE A 659 2.14 -36.16 -11.07
CA ILE A 659 2.34 -34.97 -10.24
C ILE A 659 1.79 -35.24 -8.84
N VAL A 660 2.65 -35.08 -7.83
CA VAL A 660 2.33 -35.43 -6.43
C VAL A 660 1.58 -34.30 -5.72
N LEU A 661 1.86 -33.04 -6.07
CA LEU A 661 1.21 -31.85 -5.54
C LEU A 661 0.96 -30.85 -6.65
N GLY A 662 -0.09 -30.03 -6.53
CA GLY A 662 -0.34 -28.97 -7.50
C GLY A 662 -0.73 -29.48 -8.89
N LYS A 663 -0.43 -28.69 -9.92
CA LYS A 663 -0.84 -28.97 -11.30
C LYS A 663 0.14 -28.47 -12.36
N MET A 664 0.06 -29.06 -13.54
CA MET A 664 0.75 -28.61 -14.75
C MET A 664 -0.29 -28.46 -15.86
N GLU A 665 -0.34 -27.29 -16.50
CA GLU A 665 -1.34 -26.96 -17.51
C GLU A 665 -0.66 -26.37 -18.75
N ALA A 666 -1.15 -26.74 -19.93
CA ALA A 666 -0.73 -26.12 -21.18
C ALA A 666 -1.49 -24.80 -21.36
N LEU A 667 -0.78 -23.75 -21.75
CA LEU A 667 -1.34 -22.47 -22.15
C LEU A 667 -0.80 -22.09 -23.52
N ASP A 668 -1.63 -21.48 -24.36
CA ASP A 668 -1.16 -20.80 -25.55
C ASP A 668 -0.51 -19.45 -25.21
N ALA A 669 0.12 -18.82 -26.21
CA ALA A 669 0.85 -17.58 -26.01
C ALA A 669 -0.03 -16.43 -25.46
N ALA A 670 -1.29 -16.33 -25.88
CA ALA A 670 -2.20 -15.28 -25.40
C ALA A 670 -2.60 -15.53 -23.94
N GLN A 671 -2.89 -16.78 -23.60
CA GLN A 671 -3.18 -17.20 -22.23
C GLN A 671 -1.98 -16.99 -21.30
N VAL A 672 -0.75 -17.23 -21.76
CA VAL A 672 0.47 -16.91 -21.00
C VAL A 672 0.55 -15.42 -20.68
N GLN A 673 0.30 -14.53 -21.66
CA GLN A 673 0.31 -13.09 -21.40
C GLN A 673 -0.79 -12.67 -20.43
N ALA A 674 -2.00 -13.20 -20.60
CA ALA A 674 -3.12 -12.93 -19.68
C ALA A 674 -2.79 -13.40 -18.25
N LYS A 675 -2.22 -14.60 -18.11
CA LYS A 675 -1.84 -15.16 -16.82
C LYS A 675 -0.73 -14.36 -16.14
N ARG A 676 0.24 -13.88 -16.92
CA ARG A 676 1.30 -12.98 -16.43
C ARG A 676 0.71 -11.67 -15.91
N ALA A 677 -0.18 -11.05 -16.67
CA ALA A 677 -0.84 -9.80 -16.25
C ALA A 677 -1.68 -9.97 -14.99
N GLU A 678 -2.46 -11.06 -14.91
CA GLU A 678 -3.22 -11.46 -13.71
C GLU A 678 -2.31 -11.58 -12.49
N LEU A 679 -1.24 -12.38 -12.58
CA LEU A 679 -0.31 -12.60 -11.47
C LEU A 679 0.37 -11.31 -11.02
N LEU A 680 0.82 -10.46 -11.95
CA LEU A 680 1.45 -9.18 -11.61
C LEU A 680 0.48 -8.25 -10.88
N ALA A 681 -0.75 -8.13 -11.37
CA ALA A 681 -1.79 -7.30 -10.73
C ALA A 681 -2.16 -7.81 -9.33
N ASP A 682 -2.36 -9.13 -9.18
CA ASP A 682 -2.69 -9.76 -7.88
C ASP A 682 -1.54 -9.62 -6.87
N MET A 683 -0.29 -9.59 -7.35
CA MET A 683 0.89 -9.37 -6.51
C MET A 683 1.06 -7.91 -6.10
N GLY A 684 0.30 -6.98 -6.68
CA GLY A 684 0.45 -5.56 -6.41
C GLY A 684 1.55 -4.88 -7.25
N PHE A 685 1.89 -5.41 -8.44
CA PHE A 685 2.78 -4.77 -9.43
C PHE A 685 2.01 -4.11 -10.58
N GLY A 686 2.38 -2.87 -10.91
CA GLY A 686 1.74 -2.10 -11.98
C GLY A 686 1.91 -0.60 -11.78
N THR A 687 1.36 0.20 -12.71
CA THR A 687 1.41 1.67 -12.66
C THR A 687 0.09 2.29 -12.19
N GLU A 688 -0.90 1.47 -11.86
CA GLU A 688 -2.18 1.93 -11.30
C GLU A 688 -2.03 2.29 -9.82
N ALA A 689 -2.93 3.13 -9.28
CA ALA A 689 -2.88 3.53 -7.88
C ALA A 689 -2.89 2.33 -6.91
N GLY A 690 -2.00 2.35 -5.91
CA GLY A 690 -1.81 1.25 -4.96
C GLY A 690 -0.92 0.09 -5.48
N GLN A 691 -0.68 0.03 -6.78
CA GLN A 691 0.29 -0.89 -7.37
C GLN A 691 1.69 -0.32 -7.26
N TRP A 692 2.68 -1.19 -7.12
CA TRP A 692 4.09 -0.79 -7.15
C TRP A 692 4.61 -0.93 -8.57
N ALA A 693 4.92 0.21 -9.18
CA ALA A 693 5.71 0.24 -10.39
C ALA A 693 7.13 -0.15 -10.02
N ALA A 694 7.49 -1.41 -10.24
CA ALA A 694 8.88 -1.84 -10.14
C ALA A 694 9.72 -0.89 -11.01
N PRO A 695 10.88 -0.39 -10.51
CA PRO A 695 11.72 0.52 -11.28
C PRO A 695 11.95 -0.02 -12.69
N ASP A 696 11.80 0.83 -13.71
CA ASP A 696 11.84 0.47 -15.13
C ASP A 696 13.22 -0.03 -15.61
N GLY A 697 14.14 -0.29 -14.68
CA GLY A 697 15.47 -0.76 -14.99
C GLY A 697 16.28 0.24 -15.81
N ALA A 698 15.91 1.52 -15.90
CA ALA A 698 16.68 2.58 -16.54
C ALA A 698 17.95 2.90 -15.71
N TRP A 699 18.87 1.94 -15.72
CA TRP A 699 20.26 2.03 -15.33
C TRP A 699 21.07 1.32 -16.43
N PRO A 700 22.20 1.88 -16.89
CA PRO A 700 22.64 1.76 -18.29
C PRO A 700 23.26 0.42 -18.74
N PHE A 701 22.91 -0.73 -18.14
CA PHE A 701 23.61 -2.00 -18.41
C PHE A 701 22.87 -2.95 -19.34
N ALA A 702 23.59 -3.42 -20.36
CA ALA A 702 23.28 -4.66 -21.06
C ALA A 702 23.72 -5.85 -20.19
N PHE A 703 22.87 -6.87 -20.09
CA PHE A 703 23.17 -8.14 -19.43
C PHE A 703 24.35 -8.86 -20.13
N ASP A 704 25.47 -9.06 -19.43
CA ASP A 704 26.55 -9.95 -19.90
C ASP A 704 26.23 -11.40 -19.49
N GLN A 705 25.99 -12.27 -20.46
CA GLN A 705 25.71 -13.69 -20.23
C GLN A 705 26.83 -14.42 -19.48
N LYS A 706 28.08 -13.93 -19.54
CA LYS A 706 29.21 -14.50 -18.78
C LYS A 706 29.18 -14.13 -17.30
N TYR A 707 28.49 -13.04 -16.94
CA TYR A 707 28.33 -12.64 -15.54
C TYR A 707 27.51 -13.66 -14.71
N SER A 708 26.86 -14.61 -15.37
CA SER A 708 26.03 -15.68 -14.79
C SER A 708 26.82 -16.77 -14.02
N THR A 709 28.09 -17.03 -14.33
CA THR A 709 28.69 -18.36 -14.08
C THR A 709 29.27 -18.64 -12.70
N GLY A 710 28.90 -17.93 -11.63
CA GLY A 710 29.39 -18.31 -10.29
C GLY A 710 30.87 -17.96 -9.99
N THR A 711 31.73 -17.91 -11.01
CA THR A 711 33.15 -18.29 -10.92
C THR A 711 34.15 -17.14 -11.01
N ASP A 712 33.71 -15.90 -11.29
CA ASP A 712 34.58 -14.72 -11.48
C ASP A 712 35.23 -14.15 -10.20
N THR A 713 35.29 -14.91 -9.10
CA THR A 713 35.96 -14.49 -7.85
C THR A 713 37.48 -14.65 -7.95
N THR A 714 38.14 -13.82 -8.78
CA THR A 714 39.58 -13.60 -8.60
C THR A 714 39.78 -12.64 -7.43
N ALA A 715 40.22 -13.19 -6.29
CA ALA A 715 40.54 -12.42 -5.10
C ALA A 715 41.62 -11.37 -5.42
N SER A 716 41.22 -10.11 -5.49
CA SER A 716 42.17 -9.02 -5.26
C SER A 716 42.35 -8.88 -3.75
N GLN A 717 43.58 -9.02 -3.30
CA GLN A 717 43.98 -8.93 -1.89
C GLN A 717 43.40 -7.67 -1.22
N PRO A 718 42.91 -7.74 0.03
CA PRO A 718 42.59 -6.55 0.80
C PRO A 718 43.83 -5.66 0.92
N GLY A 719 43.61 -4.35 0.73
CA GLY A 719 44.56 -3.32 1.11
C GLY A 719 45.03 -3.54 2.55
N THR A 720 46.32 -3.38 2.75
CA THR A 720 47.01 -3.54 4.02
C THR A 720 46.32 -2.78 5.15
N ASP A 721 45.86 -3.50 6.17
CA ASP A 721 45.62 -2.92 7.48
C ASP A 721 46.93 -2.29 7.98
N SER A 722 46.90 -0.99 8.17
CA SER A 722 47.93 -0.29 8.92
C SER A 722 47.86 -0.71 10.39
N GLN A 723 48.95 -1.32 10.85
CA GLN A 723 49.38 -1.46 12.26
C GLN A 723 48.64 -2.51 13.12
N ALA A 724 49.06 -3.77 12.99
CA ALA A 724 49.14 -4.67 14.13
C ALA A 724 50.57 -5.25 14.20
N GLY A 725 51.29 -4.86 15.25
CA GLY A 725 52.67 -5.29 15.49
C GLY A 725 52.81 -6.81 15.58
N THR A 726 53.92 -7.29 15.04
CA THR A 726 54.43 -8.65 15.17
C THR A 726 54.44 -9.10 16.64
N VAL A 727 53.59 -10.07 17.00
CA VAL A 727 53.82 -10.88 18.21
C VAL A 727 53.55 -12.36 17.92
N SER A 728 54.66 -13.10 17.98
CA SER A 728 54.77 -14.56 17.96
C SER A 728 53.87 -15.23 19.00
N ARG A 729 53.36 -16.43 18.65
CA ARG A 729 52.55 -17.29 19.50
C ARG A 729 53.25 -17.58 20.83
N HIS A 730 52.69 -17.06 21.92
CA HIS A 730 52.95 -17.54 23.28
C HIS A 730 51.65 -17.56 24.08
N ARG A 731 51.20 -18.77 24.45
CA ARG A 731 50.13 -19.01 25.43
C ARG A 731 50.57 -18.45 26.79
N PRO A 732 49.84 -17.54 27.45
CA PRO A 732 50.09 -17.24 28.84
C PRO A 732 49.37 -18.26 29.73
N LYS A 733 50.14 -18.87 30.63
CA LYS A 733 49.63 -19.62 31.79
C LYS A 733 48.79 -18.68 32.65
N ALA A 734 47.53 -19.05 32.90
CA ALA A 734 46.70 -18.38 33.89
C ALA A 734 47.21 -18.69 35.30
N LYS A 735 47.38 -17.62 36.08
CA LYS A 735 47.81 -17.59 37.47
C LYS A 735 46.60 -17.94 38.35
N GLN A 736 46.80 -18.85 39.31
CA GLN A 736 45.84 -19.23 40.35
C GLN A 736 45.25 -18.02 41.07
N ILE A 737 43.92 -18.00 41.22
CA ILE A 737 43.24 -17.45 42.39
C ILE A 737 42.24 -18.50 42.85
N ALA A 738 42.29 -18.79 44.15
CA ALA A 738 41.56 -19.83 44.83
C ALA A 738 40.04 -19.58 44.86
N ASN A 739 39.26 -20.64 44.69
CA ASN A 739 38.01 -20.80 45.40
C ASN A 739 37.75 -22.29 45.70
N THR A 740 37.21 -22.48 46.89
CA THR A 740 37.13 -23.68 47.73
C THR A 740 35.89 -24.53 47.45
N GLY A 741 36.06 -25.87 47.55
CA GLY A 741 34.99 -26.88 47.70
C GLY A 741 34.25 -27.24 46.41
N SER A 742 33.93 -28.48 46.07
CA SER A 742 34.00 -29.76 46.77
C SER A 742 34.11 -30.88 45.73
N SER A 743 34.87 -31.90 46.08
CA SER A 743 35.15 -33.12 45.33
C SER A 743 33.94 -34.06 45.25
N VAL A 744 33.63 -34.57 44.05
CA VAL A 744 33.05 -35.90 43.86
C VAL A 744 33.78 -36.58 42.71
N ALA A 745 34.44 -37.68 43.04
CA ALA A 745 35.14 -38.57 42.13
C ALA A 745 34.12 -39.43 41.37
N ALA A 746 34.28 -39.52 40.04
CA ALA A 746 33.69 -40.58 39.24
C ALA A 746 34.77 -41.24 38.39
N ILE A 747 35.03 -42.49 38.73
CA ILE A 747 35.99 -43.42 38.14
C ILE A 747 35.47 -43.83 36.75
N ALA A 748 36.24 -43.55 35.70
CA ALA A 748 36.01 -44.13 34.38
C ALA A 748 36.86 -45.40 34.23
N VAL A 749 36.18 -46.54 34.28
CA VAL A 749 36.72 -47.85 33.94
C VAL A 749 36.86 -47.93 32.42
N VAL A 750 38.10 -48.03 31.93
CA VAL A 750 38.37 -48.39 30.53
C VAL A 750 38.85 -49.83 30.51
N VAL A 751 37.98 -50.71 30.00
CA VAL A 751 38.32 -52.07 29.60
C VAL A 751 38.98 -51.98 28.23
N LEU A 752 40.27 -52.30 28.13
CA LEU A 752 40.95 -52.51 26.85
C LEU A 752 41.49 -53.95 26.82
N LEU A 753 41.00 -54.72 25.86
CA LEU A 753 41.44 -56.07 25.54
C LEU A 753 42.87 -56.02 24.96
N LEU A 754 43.77 -56.74 25.63
CA LEU A 754 45.13 -57.06 25.19
C LEU A 754 45.11 -58.22 24.19
N VAL A 755 45.83 -58.06 23.07
CA VAL A 755 46.52 -59.17 22.40
C VAL A 755 47.94 -58.70 22.04
N ALA A 756 48.91 -59.47 22.50
CA ALA A 756 50.37 -59.38 22.30
C ALA A 756 50.76 -59.49 20.81
N ALA A 757 51.94 -59.12 20.30
CA ALA A 757 53.30 -59.17 20.82
C ALA A 757 54.18 -58.13 20.07
N GLY A 758 55.16 -57.47 20.68
CA GLY A 758 56.55 -57.93 20.63
C GLY A 758 57.57 -56.77 20.67
N VAL A 759 58.41 -56.78 21.71
CA VAL A 759 59.83 -56.32 21.80
C VAL A 759 60.20 -54.84 21.57
N VAL A 760 60.38 -54.15 22.70
CA VAL A 760 61.47 -53.26 23.17
C VAL A 760 62.52 -52.70 22.16
N LEU A 761 62.62 -51.37 22.07
CA LEU A 761 63.87 -50.61 22.36
C LEU A 761 63.58 -49.11 22.58
N VAL A 762 64.08 -48.56 23.70
CA VAL A 762 64.08 -47.14 24.05
C VAL A 762 65.35 -46.47 23.50
N VAL A 763 65.21 -45.38 22.74
CA VAL A 763 66.23 -44.31 22.65
C VAL A 763 65.53 -42.95 22.57
N VAL A 764 65.79 -42.11 23.56
CA VAL A 764 65.45 -40.67 23.56
C VAL A 764 66.58 -39.90 22.87
N ARG A 765 66.26 -39.04 21.91
CA ARG A 765 67.04 -37.82 21.65
C ARG A 765 66.21 -36.71 20.99
N HIS A 766 66.12 -35.58 21.70
CA HIS A 766 65.60 -34.29 21.27
C HIS A 766 66.40 -33.69 20.08
N LYS A 767 65.69 -33.08 19.11
CA LYS A 767 65.80 -31.64 18.73
C LYS A 767 64.98 -31.29 17.47
N ARG A 768 64.13 -30.24 17.60
CA ARG A 768 63.68 -29.20 16.64
C ARG A 768 63.01 -29.68 15.33
N GLN A 769 61.84 -29.23 14.91
CA GLN A 769 61.18 -27.92 15.01
C GLN A 769 59.76 -27.99 15.57
#